data_AF-A0A931WSN5-F1
#
_entry.id   AF-A0A931WSN5-F1
#
_cell.length_a   1.000
_cell.length_b   1.000
_cell.length_c   1.000
_cell.angle_alpha   90.00
_cell.angle_beta   90.00
_cell.angle_gamma   90.00
#
_symmetry.space_group_name_H-M   'P 1'
#
loop_
_entity.id
_entity.type
_entity.pdbx_description
1 polymer ?
#
loop_
_entity_poly.entity_id
_entity_poly.type
_entity_poly.pdbx_seq_one_letter_code
_entity_poly.pdbx_strand_id
1 'polypeptide(L)'
;NLEPAILVNLNFREVSDRGAIAPFTGVGVDLQMDAARQRLYIANYTRDQIEVFSLASRTFLPPIRVGNRPLSMTMADPNTLVVANSGAENLSVVDLDAMQEIDQISMGPIPLNALALFPRSIAASSNAILFSAVPLPAQAGLPRGNGSIWQLSLLTRSAFPRLNLGIGTNNLVPGRNMLVAPDGGSGIVVVDGNGMMRLYDPIADTFATSRAGALPLPLRGTASASADGNFYVVDNTVFNSTLGTQGAIAAAPAPAAPGGPIGPGGPFVPGGPFVPGGGLAAAQAAAAFGVVITGNNVVRVQAVTAQTPVQSLQRFNLSTLQSNLQVFLPEQVMDINLGAGGIGTATRQWPPRVIGLELGQNNQTQLLRRGLATDNSNNAYVLTFSGLSIVSLTPATGQAPSFQANRVVNSPSGTGPVSPGALISILGENLAEADSATATPLPLSLGGVCVTANEVPIPLLITSPTRIDAQLPPNVGTGRVVLTVRSTRLGMASAGVAIQVNTASPSLFSMDIDGQQRPALFHAVDFTLVTPDYPAERDEYLNLYVTGLGPASPPVPAGQLNPSSPVSSTTQPVTVTIGGVPYPVISSTLAPGYVGVYVIAIYVPGNRARGDNLPVVVTAGGVSSGTNNAPVAAIR
;
A
#
# COMPACT_ATOMS: atom_id res chain seq x y z
N ASN A 1 0.43 36.88 10.33
CA ASN A 1 0.37 35.52 10.88
C ASN A 1 -0.58 34.69 10.04
N LEU A 2 -0.10 34.20 8.89
CA LEU A 2 -0.80 33.13 8.17
C LEU A 2 -0.28 31.84 8.80
N GLU A 3 -1.17 31.01 9.33
CA GLU A 3 -0.79 29.67 9.79
C GLU A 3 -0.17 28.88 8.63
N PRO A 4 0.86 28.05 8.88
CA PRO A 4 1.44 27.22 7.85
C PRO A 4 0.38 26.25 7.27
N ALA A 5 0.49 25.97 5.97
CA ALA A 5 -0.37 24.98 5.32
C ALA A 5 -0.29 23.64 6.08
N ILE A 6 -1.44 23.14 6.53
CA ILE A 6 -1.53 21.83 7.17
C ILE A 6 -1.50 20.79 6.05
N LEU A 7 -0.43 19.98 6.02
CA LEU A 7 -0.33 18.82 5.16
C LEU A 7 -1.25 17.73 5.70
N VAL A 8 -2.33 17.42 4.98
CA VAL A 8 -3.19 16.29 5.29
C VAL A 8 -3.09 15.30 4.14
N ASN A 9 -2.35 14.21 4.35
CA ASN A 9 -2.37 13.07 3.44
C ASN A 9 -3.69 12.35 3.63
N LEU A 10 -4.69 12.70 2.83
CA LEU A 10 -5.97 12.04 2.83
C LEU A 10 -5.91 10.85 1.86
N ASN A 11 -5.79 9.65 2.42
CA ASN A 11 -5.88 8.40 1.68
C ASN A 11 -7.35 8.12 1.34
N PHE A 12 -7.97 8.96 0.49
CA PHE A 12 -9.29 8.67 -0.06
C PHE A 12 -9.10 7.64 -1.18
N ARG A 13 -9.41 6.38 -0.87
CA ARG A 13 -9.58 5.35 -1.89
C ARG A 13 -10.93 5.55 -2.56
N GLU A 14 -10.91 5.89 -3.84
CA GLU A 14 -12.10 5.77 -4.66
C GLU A 14 -12.47 4.29 -4.77
N VAL A 15 -13.76 4.01 -4.95
CA VAL A 15 -14.27 2.63 -5.08
C VAL A 15 -13.68 1.89 -6.28
N SER A 16 -13.18 2.61 -7.28
CA SER A 16 -12.59 2.08 -8.50
C SER A 16 -11.08 1.81 -8.42
N ASP A 17 -10.42 2.22 -7.33
CA ASP A 17 -8.96 2.14 -7.26
C ASP A 17 -8.49 0.70 -7.06
N ARG A 18 -7.41 0.33 -7.76
CA ARG A 18 -6.80 -1.00 -7.67
C ARG A 18 -5.47 -0.93 -6.96
N GLY A 19 -5.20 -1.94 -6.15
CA GLY A 19 -3.91 -2.19 -5.54
C GLY A 19 -3.91 -2.15 -4.02
N ALA A 20 -2.92 -2.82 -3.45
CA ALA A 20 -2.62 -2.82 -2.03
C ALA A 20 -1.49 -1.82 -1.76
N ILE A 21 -1.43 -1.26 -0.54
CA ILE A 21 -0.31 -0.42 -0.11
C ILE A 21 0.42 -1.17 0.99
N ALA A 22 1.70 -1.45 0.78
CA ALA A 22 2.62 -1.93 1.80
C ALA A 22 3.32 -0.71 2.41
N PRO A 23 2.95 -0.28 3.63
CA PRO A 23 3.51 0.93 4.21
C PRO A 23 4.94 0.72 4.68
N PHE A 24 5.78 1.73 4.48
CA PHE A 24 7.07 1.89 5.15
C PHE A 24 7.26 3.34 5.54
N THR A 25 8.12 3.61 6.52
CA THR A 25 8.33 4.97 6.99
C THR A 25 9.57 5.59 6.33
N GLY A 26 9.42 6.82 5.85
CA GLY A 26 10.51 7.57 5.20
C GLY A 26 10.10 7.96 3.77
N VAL A 27 11.08 8.19 2.90
CA VAL A 27 10.83 8.58 1.51
C VAL A 27 11.65 7.69 0.58
N GLY A 28 10.95 6.81 -0.14
CA GLY A 28 11.55 6.03 -1.23
C GLY A 28 11.85 6.91 -2.43
N VAL A 29 13.06 6.82 -3.00
CA VAL A 29 13.50 7.67 -4.14
C VAL A 29 13.92 6.91 -5.39
N ASP A 30 14.21 5.61 -5.26
CA ASP A 30 14.60 4.72 -6.36
C ASP A 30 14.16 3.28 -6.05
N LEU A 31 13.93 2.48 -7.09
CA LEU A 31 13.55 1.06 -7.02
C LEU A 31 14.50 0.21 -7.87
N GLN A 32 14.85 -0.96 -7.36
CA GLN A 32 15.64 -1.96 -8.08
C GLN A 32 15.01 -3.33 -7.87
N MET A 33 14.55 -3.96 -8.95
CA MET A 33 13.98 -5.30 -8.94
C MET A 33 15.10 -6.35 -8.97
N ASP A 34 14.97 -7.37 -8.12
CA ASP A 34 15.75 -8.62 -8.14
C ASP A 34 14.76 -9.78 -8.29
N ALA A 35 14.44 -10.07 -9.55
CA ALA A 35 13.48 -11.12 -9.89
C ALA A 35 13.99 -12.52 -9.51
N ALA A 36 15.31 -12.73 -9.43
CA ALA A 36 15.90 -14.02 -9.08
C ALA A 36 15.66 -14.36 -7.61
N ARG A 37 15.86 -13.38 -6.70
CA ARG A 37 15.57 -13.57 -5.25
C ARG A 37 14.13 -13.28 -4.87
N GLN A 38 13.28 -12.85 -5.81
CA GLN A 38 11.92 -12.37 -5.51
C GLN A 38 11.97 -11.22 -4.48
N ARG A 39 12.86 -10.25 -4.71
CA ARG A 39 13.04 -9.08 -3.84
C ARG A 39 12.95 -7.78 -4.64
N LEU A 40 12.42 -6.74 -3.99
CA LEU A 40 12.46 -5.36 -4.47
C LEU A 40 13.21 -4.52 -3.44
N TYR A 41 14.26 -3.84 -3.90
CA TYR A 41 15.05 -2.93 -3.09
C TYR A 41 14.57 -1.50 -3.29
N ILE A 42 14.46 -0.73 -2.21
CA ILE A 42 13.97 0.65 -2.22
C ILE A 42 14.98 1.55 -1.51
N ALA A 43 15.51 2.55 -2.21
CA ALA A 43 16.38 3.53 -1.58
C ALA A 43 15.55 4.48 -0.70
N ASN A 44 15.68 4.38 0.64
CA ASN A 44 14.97 5.24 1.57
C ASN A 44 15.86 6.43 1.97
N TYR A 45 15.59 7.56 1.32
CA TYR A 45 16.39 8.76 1.41
C TYR A 45 16.48 9.35 2.82
N THR A 46 15.41 9.29 3.61
CA THR A 46 15.35 9.92 4.94
C THR A 46 15.78 9.01 6.07
N ARG A 47 16.02 7.73 5.77
CA ARG A 47 16.36 6.69 6.77
C ARG A 47 17.78 6.14 6.61
N ASP A 48 18.52 6.60 5.61
CA ASP A 48 19.89 6.12 5.30
C ASP A 48 19.95 4.58 5.22
N GLN A 49 18.97 4.00 4.50
CA GLN A 49 18.84 2.55 4.38
C GLN A 49 18.16 2.16 3.06
N ILE A 50 18.32 0.90 2.68
CA ILE A 50 17.57 0.25 1.62
C ILE A 50 16.46 -0.59 2.27
N GLU A 51 15.19 -0.28 1.99
CA GLU A 51 14.09 -1.16 2.37
C GLU A 51 14.12 -2.39 1.45
N VAL A 52 13.88 -3.56 2.02
CA VAL A 52 13.86 -4.82 1.27
C VAL A 52 12.45 -5.40 1.34
N PHE A 53 11.76 -5.43 0.21
CA PHE A 53 10.42 -5.98 0.11
C PHE A 53 10.47 -7.39 -0.50
N SER A 54 9.89 -8.37 0.18
CA SER A 54 9.74 -9.72 -0.35
C SER A 54 8.50 -9.82 -1.23
N LEU A 55 8.68 -10.26 -2.48
CA LEU A 55 7.57 -10.49 -3.41
C LEU A 55 6.76 -11.74 -3.01
N ALA A 56 7.40 -12.71 -2.37
CA ALA A 56 6.78 -13.97 -1.96
C ALA A 56 5.84 -13.79 -0.76
N SER A 57 6.30 -13.17 0.33
CA SER A 57 5.49 -12.95 1.53
C SER A 57 4.70 -11.64 1.49
N ARG A 58 4.98 -10.76 0.52
CA ARG A 58 4.42 -9.39 0.43
C ARG A 58 4.64 -8.56 1.69
N THR A 59 5.78 -8.76 2.35
CA THR A 59 6.17 -8.04 3.56
C THR A 59 7.58 -7.46 3.42
N PHE A 60 7.85 -6.41 4.18
CA PHE A 60 9.20 -5.89 4.34
C PHE A 60 10.04 -6.83 5.21
N LEU A 61 11.24 -7.15 4.73
CA LEU A 61 12.31 -7.79 5.48
C LEU A 61 13.12 -6.73 6.24
N PRO A 62 14.03 -7.12 7.16
CA PRO A 62 14.95 -6.17 7.78
C PRO A 62 15.67 -5.30 6.73
N PRO A 63 15.73 -3.97 6.93
CA PRO A 63 16.36 -3.06 5.97
C PRO A 63 17.88 -3.17 6.04
N ILE A 64 18.55 -2.80 4.95
CA ILE A 64 20.01 -2.78 4.85
C ILE A 64 20.48 -1.34 5.08
N ARG A 65 21.31 -1.10 6.10
CA ARG A 65 21.93 0.22 6.34
C ARG A 65 22.94 0.53 5.24
N VAL A 66 22.95 1.78 4.78
CA VAL A 66 23.87 2.28 3.77
C VAL A 66 24.29 3.72 4.11
N GLY A 67 25.16 4.32 3.30
CA GLY A 67 25.57 5.72 3.46
C GLY A 67 24.44 6.76 3.37
N ASN A 68 24.77 8.00 3.68
CA ASN A 68 23.79 9.07 3.89
C ASN A 68 23.01 9.45 2.62
N ARG A 69 21.68 9.51 2.73
CA ARG A 69 20.74 9.91 1.66
C ARG A 69 20.95 9.10 0.37
N PRO A 70 20.70 7.78 0.40
CA PRO A 70 20.77 6.95 -0.80
C PRO A 70 19.79 7.48 -1.85
N LEU A 71 20.28 7.73 -3.06
CA LEU A 71 19.51 8.41 -4.11
C LEU A 71 19.31 7.57 -5.35
N SER A 72 20.29 6.74 -5.70
CA SER A 72 20.17 5.82 -6.83
C SER A 72 20.97 4.56 -6.57
N MET A 73 20.55 3.42 -7.12
CA MET A 73 21.23 2.14 -6.87
C MET A 73 21.23 1.23 -8.09
N THR A 74 22.20 0.36 -8.28
CA THR A 74 22.19 -0.55 -9.44
C THR A 74 22.79 -1.90 -9.06
N MET A 75 22.30 -2.96 -9.69
CA MET A 75 22.92 -4.27 -9.57
C MET A 75 24.25 -4.22 -10.34
N ALA A 76 25.37 -4.35 -9.64
CA ALA A 76 26.68 -4.49 -10.28
C ALA A 76 26.84 -5.91 -10.86
N ASP A 77 26.29 -6.89 -10.13
CA ASP A 77 26.22 -8.30 -10.49
C ASP A 77 25.01 -8.92 -9.75
N PRO A 78 24.70 -10.22 -9.93
CA PRO A 78 23.57 -10.83 -9.25
C PRO A 78 23.62 -10.79 -7.72
N ASN A 79 24.77 -10.62 -7.05
CA ASN A 79 24.86 -10.57 -5.59
C ASN A 79 25.20 -9.18 -5.02
N THR A 80 25.71 -8.28 -5.85
CA THR A 80 26.21 -6.98 -5.40
C THR A 80 25.30 -5.85 -5.85
N LEU A 81 24.73 -5.12 -4.89
CA LEU A 81 24.02 -3.87 -5.10
C LEU A 81 24.94 -2.69 -4.77
N VAL A 82 25.05 -1.73 -5.68
CA VAL A 82 25.80 -0.49 -5.45
C VAL A 82 24.83 0.66 -5.28
N VAL A 83 25.05 1.50 -4.27
CA VAL A 83 24.18 2.64 -3.93
C VAL A 83 24.96 3.94 -3.98
N ALA A 84 24.49 4.88 -4.79
CA ALA A 84 24.95 6.27 -4.83
C ALA A 84 24.33 7.06 -3.68
N ASN A 85 25.17 7.48 -2.73
CA ASN A 85 24.76 8.25 -1.56
C ASN A 85 24.86 9.74 -1.88
N SER A 86 23.74 10.45 -1.96
CA SER A 86 23.76 11.87 -2.33
C SER A 86 24.09 12.82 -1.17
N GLY A 87 24.09 12.31 0.06
CA GLY A 87 24.44 13.06 1.26
C GLY A 87 25.91 12.96 1.65
N ALA A 88 26.69 12.17 0.91
CA ALA A 88 28.11 11.93 1.14
C ALA A 88 28.84 11.75 -0.20
N GLU A 89 30.16 11.89 -0.22
CA GLU A 89 30.98 11.72 -1.44
C GLU A 89 31.43 10.25 -1.60
N ASN A 90 30.49 9.32 -1.43
CA ASN A 90 30.78 7.88 -1.46
C ASN A 90 29.66 7.05 -2.10
N LEU A 91 30.01 5.80 -2.43
CA LEU A 91 29.08 4.78 -2.90
C LEU A 91 29.13 3.59 -1.95
N SER A 92 27.96 3.12 -1.51
CA SER A 92 27.83 1.91 -0.69
C SER A 92 27.87 0.67 -1.58
N VAL A 93 28.58 -0.37 -1.16
CA VAL A 93 28.56 -1.69 -1.79
C VAL A 93 27.88 -2.66 -0.84
N VAL A 94 26.81 -3.28 -1.30
CA VAL A 94 25.93 -4.15 -0.50
C VAL A 94 25.98 -5.57 -1.04
N ASP A 95 26.22 -6.52 -0.15
CA ASP A 95 26.07 -7.95 -0.41
C ASP A 95 24.62 -8.36 -0.10
N LEU A 96 23.92 -8.87 -1.11
CA LEU A 96 22.50 -9.18 -1.05
C LEU A 96 22.20 -10.54 -0.39
N ASP A 97 23.17 -11.45 -0.36
CA ASP A 97 23.06 -12.71 0.36
C ASP A 97 23.31 -12.49 1.86
N ALA A 98 24.30 -11.66 2.19
CA ALA A 98 24.59 -11.27 3.58
C ALA A 98 23.63 -10.18 4.11
N MET A 99 22.84 -9.53 3.25
CA MET A 99 21.89 -8.46 3.59
C MET A 99 22.55 -7.30 4.35
N GLN A 100 23.77 -6.91 3.94
CA GLN A 100 24.56 -5.89 4.62
C GLN A 100 25.46 -5.11 3.65
N GLU A 101 25.75 -3.87 4.03
CA GLU A 101 26.82 -3.10 3.42
C GLU A 101 28.18 -3.72 3.78
N ILE A 102 28.99 -4.01 2.76
CA ILE A 102 30.32 -4.63 2.89
C ILE A 102 31.45 -3.65 2.61
N ASP A 103 31.17 -2.54 1.92
CA ASP A 103 32.18 -1.53 1.62
C ASP A 103 31.55 -0.14 1.37
N GLN A 104 32.35 0.90 1.57
CA GLN A 104 32.06 2.27 1.14
C GLN A 104 33.22 2.81 0.33
N ILE A 105 33.00 3.02 -0.96
CA ILE A 105 34.01 3.52 -1.88
C ILE A 105 33.87 5.03 -1.99
N SER A 106 34.89 5.76 -1.52
CA SER A 106 34.94 7.22 -1.64
C SER A 106 35.26 7.64 -3.08
N MET A 107 34.71 8.78 -3.50
CA MET A 107 35.05 9.44 -4.77
C MET A 107 36.45 10.05 -4.80
N GLY A 108 37.22 9.93 -3.71
CA GLY A 108 38.57 10.45 -3.61
C GLY A 108 38.62 11.94 -3.28
N PRO A 109 39.82 12.48 -2.96
CA PRO A 109 39.97 13.87 -2.56
C PRO A 109 39.65 14.82 -3.72
N ILE A 110 38.63 15.64 -3.54
CA ILE A 110 38.31 16.77 -4.40
C ILE A 110 39.30 17.90 -4.06
N PRO A 111 39.94 18.56 -5.04
CA PRO A 111 40.82 19.70 -4.77
C PRO A 111 40.13 20.73 -3.88
N LEU A 112 40.85 21.30 -2.90
CA LEU A 112 40.30 22.24 -1.90
C LEU A 112 39.57 23.47 -2.49
N ASN A 113 39.81 23.77 -3.76
CA ASN A 113 39.24 24.88 -4.52
C ASN A 113 38.09 24.48 -5.47
N ALA A 114 37.69 23.19 -5.50
CA ALA A 114 36.58 22.69 -6.29
C ALA A 114 35.32 22.48 -5.43
N LEU A 115 34.14 22.58 -6.06
CA LEU A 115 32.88 22.30 -5.39
C LEU A 115 32.78 20.81 -5.06
N ALA A 116 32.32 20.48 -3.85
CA ALA A 116 31.98 19.13 -3.42
C ALA A 116 31.04 18.46 -4.44
N LEU A 117 31.35 17.21 -4.82
CA LEU A 117 30.65 16.46 -5.85
C LEU A 117 29.97 15.24 -5.25
N PHE A 118 28.69 15.07 -5.56
CA PHE A 118 27.89 13.99 -4.99
C PHE A 118 27.42 13.04 -6.09
N PRO A 119 27.50 11.73 -5.85
CA PRO A 119 27.02 10.75 -6.80
C PRO A 119 25.51 10.84 -6.86
N ARG A 120 24.98 10.79 -8.07
CA ARG A 120 23.55 10.97 -8.30
C ARG A 120 22.91 9.82 -9.01
N SER A 121 23.17 9.64 -10.30
CA SER A 121 22.55 8.57 -11.09
C SER A 121 23.59 7.53 -11.41
N ILE A 122 23.28 6.27 -11.13
CA ILE A 122 24.20 5.16 -11.35
C ILE A 122 23.53 4.10 -12.21
N ALA A 123 24.28 3.50 -13.12
CA ALA A 123 23.86 2.36 -13.91
C ALA A 123 25.07 1.47 -14.21
N ALA A 124 24.82 0.17 -14.30
CA ALA A 124 25.83 -0.83 -14.61
C ALA A 124 25.61 -1.45 -15.99
N SER A 125 26.71 -1.68 -16.70
CA SER A 125 26.79 -2.51 -17.90
C SER A 125 27.63 -3.75 -17.60
N SER A 126 27.81 -4.63 -18.59
CA SER A 126 28.65 -5.82 -18.45
C SER A 126 30.12 -5.53 -18.11
N ASN A 127 30.63 -4.32 -18.41
CA ASN A 127 32.06 -3.99 -18.25
C ASN A 127 32.32 -2.70 -17.45
N ALA A 128 31.31 -1.91 -17.14
CA ALA A 128 31.48 -0.66 -16.40
C ALA A 128 30.26 -0.30 -15.56
N ILE A 129 30.53 0.23 -14.37
CA ILE A 129 29.55 0.89 -13.51
C ILE A 129 29.81 2.39 -13.66
N LEU A 130 28.90 3.10 -14.31
CA LEU A 130 29.01 4.54 -14.51
C LEU A 130 28.03 5.28 -13.62
N PHE A 131 28.44 6.45 -13.15
CA PHE A 131 27.56 7.34 -12.41
C PHE A 131 27.78 8.81 -12.77
N SER A 132 26.76 9.63 -12.56
CA SER A 132 26.89 11.08 -12.64
C SER A 132 27.27 11.65 -11.28
N ALA A 133 28.29 12.51 -11.26
CA ALA A 133 28.67 13.31 -10.12
C ALA A 133 28.31 14.77 -10.38
N VAL A 134 27.53 15.39 -9.50
CA VAL A 134 27.15 16.80 -9.64
C VAL A 134 27.40 17.57 -8.35
N PRO A 135 27.72 18.87 -8.44
CA PRO A 135 27.86 19.70 -7.25
C PRO A 135 26.50 19.95 -6.59
N LEU A 136 26.48 20.16 -5.27
CA LEU A 136 25.28 20.67 -4.60
C LEU A 136 24.90 22.03 -5.20
N PRO A 137 23.59 22.30 -5.42
CA PRO A 137 23.18 23.63 -5.81
C PRO A 137 23.57 24.61 -4.71
N ALA A 138 24.44 25.57 -5.05
CA ALA A 138 24.69 26.72 -4.19
C ALA A 138 23.37 27.48 -3.98
N GLN A 139 23.23 28.04 -2.79
CA GLN A 139 22.11 28.86 -2.33
C GLN A 139 21.57 29.81 -3.43
N ALA A 140 20.24 29.96 -3.47
CA ALA A 140 19.43 30.65 -4.49
C ALA A 140 20.17 31.66 -5.40
N GLY A 141 20.22 31.36 -6.71
CA GLY A 141 20.58 32.35 -7.75
C GLY A 141 21.76 31.99 -8.66
N LEU A 142 22.51 30.91 -8.38
CA LEU A 142 23.60 30.46 -9.26
C LEU A 142 23.13 29.37 -10.25
N PRO A 143 23.58 29.40 -11.53
CA PRO A 143 23.29 28.35 -12.50
C PRO A 143 23.75 26.98 -11.97
N ARG A 144 22.91 25.95 -12.17
CA ARG A 144 23.19 24.55 -11.78
C ARG A 144 24.55 24.13 -12.34
N GLY A 145 25.48 23.74 -11.48
CA GLY A 145 26.80 23.29 -11.92
C GLY A 145 26.68 22.08 -12.83
N ASN A 146 27.38 22.10 -13.97
CA ASN A 146 27.51 20.94 -14.83
C ASN A 146 28.23 19.84 -14.05
N GLY A 147 27.66 18.63 -14.03
CA GLY A 147 28.31 17.45 -13.48
C GLY A 147 29.27 16.82 -14.49
N SER A 148 29.78 15.66 -14.13
CA SER A 148 30.57 14.80 -15.03
C SER A 148 30.22 13.33 -14.84
N ILE A 149 30.56 12.51 -15.84
CA ILE A 149 30.48 11.05 -15.75
C ILE A 149 31.73 10.52 -15.03
N TRP A 150 31.49 9.64 -14.08
CA TRP A 150 32.47 8.93 -13.29
C TRP A 150 32.29 7.43 -13.46
N GLN A 151 33.34 6.68 -13.17
CA GLN A 151 33.32 5.23 -13.15
C GLN A 151 33.64 4.73 -11.74
N LEU A 152 32.92 3.69 -11.32
CA LEU A 152 33.21 2.92 -10.13
C LEU A 152 33.92 1.62 -10.53
N SER A 153 35.02 1.32 -9.86
CA SER A 153 35.71 0.04 -9.95
C SER A 153 35.65 -0.66 -8.60
N LEU A 154 34.89 -1.75 -8.54
CA LEU A 154 34.81 -2.60 -7.34
C LEU A 154 36.13 -3.36 -7.10
N LEU A 155 36.83 -3.73 -8.17
CA LEU A 155 38.11 -4.46 -8.08
C LEU A 155 39.20 -3.62 -7.41
N THR A 156 39.32 -2.35 -7.79
CA THR A 156 40.34 -1.44 -7.25
C THR A 156 39.82 -0.60 -6.08
N ARG A 157 38.56 -0.78 -5.69
CA ARG A 157 37.87 -0.02 -4.63
C ARG A 157 38.03 1.50 -4.83
N SER A 158 37.82 1.96 -6.06
CA SER A 158 38.04 3.36 -6.42
C SER A 158 36.94 3.89 -7.34
N ALA A 159 36.66 5.18 -7.20
CA ALA A 159 35.79 5.93 -8.10
C ALA A 159 36.57 7.11 -8.70
N PHE A 160 36.47 7.31 -10.01
CA PHE A 160 37.28 8.30 -10.73
C PHE A 160 36.51 8.94 -11.90
N PRO A 161 36.82 10.20 -12.26
CA PRO A 161 36.15 10.87 -13.37
C PRO A 161 36.57 10.26 -14.70
N ARG A 162 35.61 10.05 -15.60
CA ARG A 162 35.92 9.67 -16.98
C ARG A 162 36.27 10.92 -17.76
N LEU A 163 37.50 11.02 -18.25
CA LEU A 163 37.97 12.20 -18.99
C LEU A 163 37.64 12.10 -20.49
N ASN A 164 37.66 10.90 -21.07
CA ASN A 164 37.41 10.69 -22.49
C ASN A 164 36.57 9.41 -22.67
N LEU A 165 35.37 9.56 -23.22
CA LEU A 165 34.49 8.46 -23.64
C LEU A 165 34.10 8.67 -25.12
N GLY A 166 35.03 9.15 -25.94
CA GLY A 166 34.80 9.38 -27.36
C GLY A 166 35.27 10.75 -27.84
N ILE A 167 35.52 10.85 -29.14
CA ILE A 167 36.08 12.03 -29.81
C ILE A 167 35.11 13.22 -29.75
N GLY A 168 35.53 14.32 -29.09
CA GLY A 168 34.81 15.60 -29.10
C GLY A 168 33.73 15.78 -28.03
N THR A 169 33.48 14.78 -27.18
CA THR A 169 32.53 14.89 -26.06
C THR A 169 33.27 15.10 -24.75
N ASN A 170 33.21 16.31 -24.19
CA ASN A 170 33.46 16.47 -22.76
C ASN A 170 32.40 15.65 -22.01
N ASN A 171 32.82 14.80 -21.07
CA ASN A 171 31.95 13.95 -20.25
C ASN A 171 31.11 14.73 -19.23
N LEU A 172 30.82 15.99 -19.54
CA LEU A 172 29.96 16.88 -18.80
C LEU A 172 28.53 16.38 -18.85
N VAL A 173 27.81 16.62 -17.76
CA VAL A 173 26.42 16.22 -17.60
C VAL A 173 25.65 17.44 -17.09
N PRO A 174 25.10 18.27 -18.00
CA PRO A 174 24.46 19.52 -17.61
C PRO A 174 23.11 19.26 -16.95
N GLY A 175 22.80 20.05 -15.92
CA GLY A 175 21.48 20.06 -15.29
C GLY A 175 21.02 18.68 -14.79
N ARG A 176 19.72 18.41 -14.98
CA ARG A 176 19.10 17.15 -14.56
C ARG A 176 19.51 16.02 -15.48
N ASN A 177 19.99 14.93 -14.92
CA ASN A 177 20.45 13.80 -15.70
C ASN A 177 19.99 12.45 -15.15
N MET A 178 20.03 11.46 -16.03
CA MET A 178 19.66 10.09 -15.74
C MET A 178 20.62 9.14 -16.46
N LEU A 179 20.97 8.07 -15.77
CA LEU A 179 21.66 6.92 -16.34
C LEU A 179 20.72 5.72 -16.26
N VAL A 180 20.56 5.00 -17.37
CA VAL A 180 19.74 3.79 -17.43
C VAL A 180 20.48 2.72 -18.22
N ALA A 181 20.39 1.48 -17.78
CA ALA A 181 20.99 0.33 -18.44
C ALA A 181 19.95 -0.78 -18.64
N PRO A 182 20.02 -1.52 -19.76
CA PRO A 182 19.37 -2.81 -19.90
C PRO A 182 19.90 -3.82 -18.88
N ASP A 183 19.04 -4.73 -18.40
CA ASP A 183 19.44 -5.81 -17.49
C ASP A 183 20.52 -6.74 -18.09
N GLY A 184 20.54 -6.88 -19.42
CA GLY A 184 21.59 -7.63 -20.14
C GLY A 184 22.95 -6.92 -20.18
N GLY A 185 23.06 -5.69 -19.66
CA GLY A 185 24.31 -4.95 -19.59
C GLY A 185 24.89 -4.55 -20.95
N SER A 186 24.07 -4.49 -22.01
CA SER A 186 24.49 -4.20 -23.38
C SER A 186 24.95 -2.76 -23.61
N GLY A 187 24.65 -1.85 -22.68
CA GLY A 187 25.10 -0.46 -22.71
C GLY A 187 24.52 0.37 -21.58
N ILE A 188 24.92 1.64 -21.52
CA ILE A 188 24.34 2.63 -20.60
C ILE A 188 23.91 3.84 -21.41
N VAL A 189 22.63 4.22 -21.28
CA VAL A 189 22.12 5.48 -21.84
C VAL A 189 22.24 6.57 -20.79
N VAL A 190 22.95 7.64 -21.14
CA VAL A 190 23.02 8.89 -20.39
C VAL A 190 22.06 9.87 -21.04
N VAL A 191 21.10 10.37 -20.26
CA VAL A 191 20.18 11.44 -20.67
C VAL A 191 20.58 12.72 -19.95
N ASP A 192 20.96 13.74 -20.72
CA ASP A 192 21.44 15.02 -20.24
C ASP A 192 20.31 16.04 -20.08
N GLY A 193 20.49 17.01 -19.18
CA GLY A 193 19.45 18.00 -18.87
C GLY A 193 19.09 18.96 -20.01
N ASN A 194 19.91 18.99 -21.06
CA ASN A 194 19.68 19.71 -22.30
C ASN A 194 18.95 18.86 -23.37
N GLY A 195 18.58 17.61 -23.06
CA GLY A 195 17.90 16.69 -23.97
C GLY A 195 18.82 15.86 -24.85
N MET A 196 20.15 15.95 -24.71
CA MET A 196 21.07 15.04 -25.38
C MET A 196 21.00 13.64 -24.77
N MET A 197 21.03 12.63 -25.64
CA MET A 197 21.09 11.23 -25.25
C MET A 197 22.37 10.60 -25.80
N ARG A 198 23.10 9.90 -24.94
CA ARG A 198 24.38 9.27 -25.27
C ARG A 198 24.33 7.80 -24.89
N LEU A 199 24.63 6.91 -25.83
CA LEU A 199 24.71 5.47 -25.60
C LEU A 199 26.17 5.06 -25.44
N TYR A 200 26.51 4.60 -24.24
CA TYR A 200 27.79 4.01 -23.91
C TYR A 200 27.82 2.54 -24.35
N ASP A 201 28.84 2.17 -25.11
CA ASP A 201 29.16 0.81 -25.51
C ASP A 201 30.23 0.24 -24.55
N PRO A 202 29.91 -0.83 -23.80
CA PRO A 202 30.80 -1.41 -22.80
C PRO A 202 31.98 -2.18 -23.42
N ILE A 203 31.88 -2.60 -24.68
CA ILE A 203 32.93 -3.32 -25.40
C ILE A 203 33.98 -2.32 -25.90
N ALA A 204 33.53 -1.23 -26.50
CA ALA A 204 34.41 -0.19 -27.03
C ALA A 204 34.85 0.86 -25.99
N ASP A 205 34.29 0.82 -24.77
CA ASP A 205 34.53 1.78 -23.68
C ASP A 205 34.39 3.26 -24.13
N THR A 206 33.32 3.53 -24.90
CA THR A 206 33.08 4.83 -25.54
C THR A 206 31.60 5.10 -25.76
N PHE A 207 31.22 6.37 -25.92
CA PHE A 207 29.88 6.75 -26.38
C PHE A 207 29.76 6.49 -27.89
N ALA A 208 29.28 5.30 -28.24
CA ALA A 208 29.10 4.89 -29.62
C ALA A 208 28.03 5.71 -30.38
N THR A 209 27.07 6.30 -29.67
CA THR A 209 26.04 7.16 -30.28
C THR A 209 25.74 8.36 -29.38
N SER A 210 25.61 9.54 -29.98
CA SER A 210 25.16 10.77 -29.33
C SER A 210 24.15 11.46 -30.23
N ARG A 211 22.95 11.73 -29.71
CA ARG A 211 21.86 12.36 -30.46
C ARG A 211 21.08 13.34 -29.59
N ALA A 212 20.58 14.42 -30.18
CA ALA A 212 19.56 15.24 -29.56
C ALA A 212 18.25 14.44 -29.55
N GLY A 213 17.71 14.15 -28.36
CA GLY A 213 16.43 13.47 -28.22
C GLY A 213 15.28 14.43 -28.50
N ALA A 214 14.22 13.94 -29.15
CA ALA A 214 12.95 14.67 -29.27
C ALA A 214 12.19 14.64 -27.93
N LEU A 215 12.78 15.27 -26.91
CA LEU A 215 12.32 15.25 -25.53
C LEU A 215 11.64 16.57 -25.18
N PRO A 216 10.51 16.54 -24.45
CA PRO A 216 9.94 17.75 -23.88
C PRO A 216 10.89 18.33 -22.81
N LEU A 217 11.33 19.57 -22.99
CA LEU A 217 12.19 20.28 -22.05
C LEU A 217 11.38 21.28 -21.20
N PRO A 218 11.69 21.45 -19.89
CA PRO A 218 12.73 20.74 -19.14
C PRO A 218 12.36 19.27 -18.86
N LEU A 219 13.37 18.39 -18.75
CA LEU A 219 13.16 16.97 -18.50
C LEU A 219 12.34 16.71 -17.23
N ARG A 220 11.35 15.81 -17.35
CA ARG A 220 10.55 15.29 -16.23
C ARG A 220 11.26 14.14 -15.51
N GLY A 221 12.29 13.59 -16.14
CA GLY A 221 13.32 12.74 -15.56
C GLY A 221 12.82 11.43 -15.00
N THR A 222 12.08 10.72 -15.85
CA THR A 222 11.83 9.29 -15.77
C THR A 222 12.47 8.62 -16.98
N ALA A 223 13.10 7.46 -16.80
CA ALA A 223 13.70 6.72 -17.90
C ALA A 223 13.70 5.22 -17.62
N SER A 224 13.56 4.41 -18.67
CA SER A 224 13.66 2.95 -18.62
C SER A 224 14.32 2.42 -19.89
N ALA A 225 15.06 1.34 -19.75
CA ALA A 225 15.55 0.52 -20.86
C ALA A 225 14.80 -0.81 -20.87
N SER A 226 14.62 -1.41 -22.04
CA SER A 226 14.19 -2.80 -22.15
C SER A 226 15.35 -3.72 -21.77
N ALA A 227 15.06 -4.91 -21.22
CA ALA A 227 16.09 -5.85 -20.77
C ALA A 227 17.04 -6.29 -21.90
N ASP A 228 16.55 -6.32 -23.14
CA ASP A 228 17.31 -6.64 -24.36
C ASP A 228 18.04 -5.42 -24.98
N GLY A 229 17.81 -4.20 -24.47
CA GLY A 229 18.41 -2.97 -25.00
C GLY A 229 17.85 -2.50 -26.35
N ASN A 230 16.76 -3.09 -26.83
CA ASN A 230 16.12 -2.72 -28.10
C ASN A 230 15.31 -1.42 -28.02
N PHE A 231 14.77 -1.10 -26.85
CA PHE A 231 13.97 0.10 -26.62
C PHE A 231 14.41 0.87 -25.38
N TYR A 232 14.29 2.19 -25.47
CA TYR A 232 14.44 3.10 -24.34
C TYR A 232 13.23 4.02 -24.28
N VAL A 233 12.75 4.31 -23.08
CA VAL A 233 11.69 5.29 -22.87
C VAL A 233 12.23 6.36 -21.96
N VAL A 234 12.09 7.62 -22.35
CA VAL A 234 12.42 8.78 -21.53
C VAL A 234 11.21 9.68 -21.48
N ASP A 235 10.71 9.91 -20.27
CA ASP A 235 9.44 10.59 -20.01
C ASP A 235 8.28 9.93 -20.79
N ASN A 236 7.88 10.53 -21.92
CA ASN A 236 6.82 10.01 -22.78
C ASN A 236 7.34 9.53 -24.14
N THR A 237 8.61 9.75 -24.46
CA THR A 237 9.15 9.47 -25.80
C THR A 237 9.82 8.10 -25.82
N VAL A 238 9.54 7.32 -26.86
CA VAL A 238 10.11 5.98 -27.09
C VAL A 238 11.22 6.09 -28.13
N PHE A 239 12.34 5.41 -27.86
CA PHE A 239 13.52 5.35 -28.71
C PHE A 239 13.90 3.89 -28.98
N ASN A 240 14.54 3.63 -30.11
CA ASN A 240 15.13 2.34 -30.43
C ASN A 240 16.58 2.21 -29.90
N SER A 241 17.22 1.08 -30.15
CA SER A 241 18.61 0.77 -29.76
C SER A 241 19.66 1.77 -30.27
N THR A 242 19.37 2.52 -31.33
CA THR A 242 20.27 3.55 -31.91
C THR A 242 19.89 4.98 -31.51
N LEU A 243 19.03 5.12 -30.48
CA LEU A 243 18.47 6.38 -29.99
C LEU A 243 17.63 7.13 -31.03
N GLY A 244 17.09 6.43 -32.04
CA GLY A 244 16.13 6.96 -32.99
C GLY A 244 14.71 6.98 -32.39
N THR A 245 14.03 8.13 -32.45
CA THR A 245 12.67 8.30 -31.91
C THR A 245 11.66 7.43 -32.66
N GLN A 246 10.87 6.65 -31.93
CA GLN A 246 9.78 5.80 -32.44
C GLN A 246 8.40 6.46 -32.29
N GLY A 247 8.29 7.47 -31.41
CA GLY A 247 7.06 8.20 -31.15
C GLY A 247 6.91 8.56 -29.67
N ALA A 248 5.71 8.99 -29.28
CA ALA A 248 5.39 9.33 -27.91
C ALA A 248 4.14 8.60 -27.41
N ILE A 249 4.15 8.22 -26.13
CA ILE A 249 3.05 7.57 -25.44
C ILE A 249 1.97 8.60 -25.14
N ALA A 250 0.77 8.41 -25.67
CA ALA A 250 -0.37 9.32 -25.51
C ALA A 250 -0.74 9.55 -24.03
N ALA A 251 -1.20 10.74 -23.68
CA ALA A 251 -1.63 11.06 -22.32
C ALA A 251 -2.90 10.28 -21.90
N ALA A 252 -3.07 10.07 -20.60
CA ALA A 252 -4.30 9.49 -20.04
C ALA A 252 -5.53 10.34 -20.39
N PRO A 253 -6.61 9.75 -20.94
CA PRO A 253 -7.88 10.44 -21.06
C PRO A 253 -8.43 10.77 -19.67
N ALA A 254 -9.13 11.91 -19.56
CA ALA A 254 -9.84 12.28 -18.34
C ALA A 254 -10.83 11.17 -17.93
N PRO A 255 -11.02 10.89 -16.63
CA PRO A 255 -12.08 9.98 -16.22
C PRO A 255 -13.42 10.50 -16.76
N ALA A 256 -14.26 9.60 -17.27
CA ALA A 256 -15.66 9.95 -17.50
C ALA A 256 -16.25 10.40 -16.16
N ALA A 257 -16.92 11.56 -16.14
CA ALA A 257 -17.59 12.02 -14.91
C ALA A 257 -18.46 10.87 -14.37
N PRO A 258 -18.42 10.58 -13.05
CA PRO A 258 -19.27 9.55 -12.48
C PRO A 258 -20.72 9.85 -12.86
N GLY A 259 -21.38 8.92 -13.53
CA GLY A 259 -22.83 8.92 -13.68
C GLY A 259 -23.45 8.73 -12.31
N GLY A 260 -23.59 9.82 -11.56
CA GLY A 260 -24.35 9.83 -10.32
C GLY A 260 -25.84 9.63 -10.59
N PRO A 261 -26.62 9.18 -9.60
CA PRO A 261 -28.04 8.92 -9.78
C PRO A 261 -28.76 10.22 -10.16
N ILE A 262 -29.50 10.17 -11.26
CA ILE A 262 -30.59 11.11 -11.55
C ILE A 262 -31.57 11.11 -10.37
N GLY A 263 -31.46 12.11 -9.50
CA GLY A 263 -32.48 12.42 -8.49
C GLY A 263 -33.70 13.07 -9.18
N PRO A 264 -34.93 12.72 -8.79
CA PRO A 264 -36.13 13.30 -9.38
C PRO A 264 -36.39 14.70 -8.80
N GLY A 265 -36.48 15.71 -9.67
CA GLY A 265 -37.13 16.98 -9.33
C GLY A 265 -36.27 18.24 -9.50
N GLY A 266 -36.37 18.86 -10.68
CA GLY A 266 -35.94 20.23 -10.96
C GLY A 266 -36.23 20.55 -12.43
N PRO A 267 -36.90 21.67 -12.78
CA PRO A 267 -37.57 21.80 -14.06
C PRO A 267 -36.57 21.96 -15.21
N PHE A 268 -36.71 21.09 -16.20
CA PHE A 268 -36.12 21.23 -17.52
C PHE A 268 -36.78 22.44 -18.22
N VAL A 269 -35.97 23.40 -18.68
CA VAL A 269 -36.42 24.41 -19.65
C VAL A 269 -35.92 23.95 -21.02
N PRO A 270 -36.79 23.47 -21.92
CA PRO A 270 -36.41 23.15 -23.29
C PRO A 270 -36.15 24.43 -24.08
N GLY A 271 -34.99 24.55 -24.74
CA GLY A 271 -34.81 25.52 -25.84
C GLY A 271 -33.64 26.52 -25.76
N GLY A 272 -32.74 26.44 -24.76
CA GLY A 272 -31.50 27.22 -24.79
C GLY A 272 -30.40 26.53 -25.62
N PRO A 273 -29.64 27.22 -26.47
CA PRO A 273 -28.51 26.59 -27.16
C PRO A 273 -27.49 26.13 -26.12
N PHE A 274 -27.13 24.84 -26.17
CA PHE A 274 -25.89 24.38 -25.57
C PHE A 274 -24.76 25.18 -26.21
N VAL A 275 -24.06 25.98 -25.42
CA VAL A 275 -22.85 26.69 -25.85
C VAL A 275 -21.67 25.76 -25.56
N PRO A 276 -21.10 25.04 -26.56
CA PRO A 276 -19.76 24.51 -26.42
C PRO A 276 -18.79 25.70 -26.50
N GLY A 277 -18.62 26.39 -25.37
CA GLY A 277 -17.94 27.68 -25.30
C GLY A 277 -16.87 27.69 -24.24
N GLY A 278 -15.69 27.22 -24.64
CA GLY A 278 -14.48 27.23 -23.85
C GLY A 278 -13.56 26.19 -24.44
N GLY A 279 -12.94 26.51 -25.58
CA GLY A 279 -11.87 25.68 -26.14
C GLY A 279 -10.94 25.31 -25.00
N LEU A 280 -10.83 24.01 -24.72
CA LEU A 280 -9.91 23.48 -23.74
C LEU A 280 -8.53 23.98 -24.18
N ALA A 281 -8.05 25.04 -23.53
CA ALA A 281 -6.67 25.45 -23.61
C ALA A 281 -5.86 24.16 -23.47
N ALA A 282 -5.05 23.88 -24.49
CA ALA A 282 -4.33 22.64 -24.70
C ALA A 282 -4.09 21.91 -23.38
N ALA A 283 -4.69 20.72 -23.24
CA ALA A 283 -4.52 19.85 -22.07
C ALA A 283 -3.07 19.94 -21.61
N GLN A 284 -2.81 20.66 -20.51
CA GLN A 284 -1.47 20.80 -19.99
C GLN A 284 -1.00 19.39 -19.71
N ALA A 285 -0.06 18.91 -20.53
CA ALA A 285 0.27 17.50 -20.64
C ALA A 285 0.57 16.93 -19.25
N ALA A 286 -0.30 16.04 -18.79
CA ALA A 286 -0.18 15.50 -17.45
C ALA A 286 1.17 14.78 -17.31
N ALA A 287 1.87 14.99 -16.19
CA ALA A 287 3.26 14.55 -16.07
C ALA A 287 3.31 13.03 -15.85
N ALA A 288 4.10 12.34 -16.67
CA ALA A 288 4.57 11.00 -16.32
C ALA A 288 5.61 11.13 -15.21
N PHE A 289 5.57 10.23 -14.23
CA PHE A 289 6.46 10.27 -13.07
C PHE A 289 7.03 8.91 -12.67
N GLY A 290 6.67 7.85 -13.38
CA GLY A 290 7.32 6.55 -13.34
C GLY A 290 7.11 5.84 -14.66
N VAL A 291 8.16 5.22 -15.19
CA VAL A 291 8.11 4.45 -16.44
C VAL A 291 8.99 3.21 -16.30
N VAL A 292 8.51 2.07 -16.80
CA VAL A 292 9.27 0.83 -16.84
C VAL A 292 8.88 0.04 -18.09
N ILE A 293 9.87 -0.56 -18.75
CA ILE A 293 9.65 -1.46 -19.89
C ILE A 293 9.61 -2.89 -19.37
N THR A 294 8.61 -3.65 -19.81
CA THR A 294 8.42 -5.06 -19.48
C THR A 294 8.05 -5.85 -20.73
N GLY A 295 9.00 -6.64 -21.21
CA GLY A 295 8.91 -7.28 -22.53
C GLY A 295 8.60 -6.26 -23.62
N ASN A 296 7.55 -6.51 -24.42
CA ASN A 296 7.09 -5.62 -25.49
C ASN A 296 6.14 -4.51 -25.03
N ASN A 297 6.00 -4.31 -23.72
CA ASN A 297 5.12 -3.28 -23.17
C ASN A 297 5.91 -2.25 -22.38
N VAL A 298 5.35 -1.05 -22.29
CA VAL A 298 5.78 -0.02 -21.35
C VAL A 298 4.65 0.24 -20.36
N VAL A 299 4.98 0.23 -19.07
CA VAL A 299 4.08 0.63 -18.01
C VAL A 299 4.50 2.02 -17.54
N ARG A 300 3.52 2.89 -17.36
CA ARG A 300 3.72 4.28 -16.97
C ARG A 300 2.72 4.66 -15.89
N VAL A 301 3.14 5.53 -14.98
CA VAL A 301 2.22 6.23 -14.10
C VAL A 301 2.19 7.71 -14.45
N GLN A 302 0.96 8.23 -14.59
CA GLN A 302 0.69 9.60 -14.99
C GLN A 302 -0.46 10.17 -14.15
N ALA A 303 -0.39 11.45 -13.82
CA ALA A 303 -1.59 12.18 -13.40
C ALA A 303 -2.55 12.28 -14.60
N VAL A 304 -3.86 12.34 -14.37
CA VAL A 304 -4.82 12.42 -15.48
C VAL A 304 -5.05 13.87 -15.94
N THR A 305 -5.18 14.83 -15.01
CA THR A 305 -5.18 16.27 -15.34
C THR A 305 -4.47 17.09 -14.24
N ALA A 306 -4.15 18.36 -14.54
CA ALA A 306 -3.58 19.29 -13.56
C ALA A 306 -4.61 19.76 -12.52
N GLN A 307 -5.90 19.69 -12.84
CA GLN A 307 -7.01 20.16 -12.00
C GLN A 307 -7.65 19.03 -11.17
N THR A 308 -7.61 17.78 -11.64
CA THR A 308 -8.01 16.56 -10.93
C THR A 308 -6.90 15.51 -11.03
N PRO A 309 -5.92 15.50 -10.10
CA PRO A 309 -4.75 14.63 -10.17
C PRO A 309 -5.08 13.21 -9.68
N VAL A 310 -6.12 12.61 -10.23
CA VAL A 310 -6.28 11.15 -10.13
C VAL A 310 -5.09 10.54 -10.85
N GLN A 311 -4.40 9.63 -10.18
CA GLN A 311 -3.25 8.95 -10.76
C GLN A 311 -3.71 7.68 -11.45
N SER A 312 -3.22 7.48 -12.67
CA SER A 312 -3.47 6.25 -13.41
C SER A 312 -2.16 5.58 -13.78
N LEU A 313 -2.15 4.27 -13.56
CA LEU A 313 -1.17 3.38 -14.11
C LEU A 313 -1.70 2.84 -15.44
N GLN A 314 -0.87 2.94 -16.47
CA GLN A 314 -1.21 2.60 -17.84
C GLN A 314 -0.18 1.66 -18.42
N ARG A 315 -0.60 0.75 -19.29
CA ARG A 315 0.28 -0.11 -20.06
C ARG A 315 0.04 0.08 -21.55
N PHE A 316 1.11 0.23 -22.30
CA PHE A 316 1.11 0.43 -23.75
C PHE A 316 1.96 -0.62 -24.43
N ASN A 317 1.59 -1.01 -25.63
CA ASN A 317 2.44 -1.82 -26.49
C ASN A 317 3.51 -0.93 -27.14
N LEU A 318 4.79 -1.34 -27.09
CA LEU A 318 5.91 -0.52 -27.59
C LEU A 318 5.97 -0.40 -29.11
N SER A 319 5.42 -1.35 -29.86
CA SER A 319 5.42 -1.30 -31.33
C SER A 319 4.25 -0.51 -31.90
N THR A 320 3.08 -0.55 -31.25
CA THR A 320 1.89 0.19 -31.72
C THR A 320 1.68 1.52 -30.99
N LEU A 321 2.33 1.73 -29.84
CA LEU A 321 2.13 2.86 -28.93
C LEU A 321 0.67 3.04 -28.45
N GLN A 322 -0.14 1.98 -28.54
CA GLN A 322 -1.53 1.98 -28.08
C GLN A 322 -1.66 1.45 -26.66
N SER A 323 -2.55 2.07 -25.87
CA SER A 323 -2.87 1.63 -24.51
C SER A 323 -3.63 0.30 -24.56
N ASN A 324 -3.26 -0.65 -23.70
CA ASN A 324 -3.96 -1.92 -23.50
C ASN A 324 -4.53 -2.09 -22.09
N LEU A 325 -4.22 -1.16 -21.17
CA LEU A 325 -4.71 -1.16 -19.80
C LEU A 325 -4.60 0.24 -19.20
N GLN A 326 -5.62 0.65 -18.46
CA GLN A 326 -5.58 1.82 -17.58
C GLN A 326 -6.25 1.46 -16.25
N VAL A 327 -5.57 1.78 -15.16
CA VAL A 327 -5.97 1.44 -13.79
C VAL A 327 -5.73 2.65 -12.90
N PHE A 328 -6.69 2.99 -12.05
CA PHE A 328 -6.53 4.04 -11.05
C PHE A 328 -5.84 3.51 -9.80
N LEU A 329 -4.96 4.33 -9.24
CA LEU A 329 -4.15 3.99 -8.06
C LEU A 329 -4.89 4.35 -6.76
N PRO A 330 -4.65 3.61 -5.66
CA PRO A 330 -5.41 3.74 -4.42
C PRO A 330 -5.03 4.96 -3.58
N GLU A 331 -4.08 5.77 -4.03
CA GLU A 331 -3.60 6.93 -3.29
C GLU A 331 -3.78 8.20 -4.12
N GLN A 332 -4.60 9.11 -3.60
CA GLN A 332 -4.74 10.47 -4.10
C GLN A 332 -4.10 11.45 -3.12
N VAL A 333 -3.54 12.54 -3.63
CA VAL A 333 -2.79 13.52 -2.83
C VAL A 333 -3.41 14.88 -3.07
N MET A 334 -3.78 15.60 -2.02
CA MET A 334 -4.36 16.94 -2.08
C MET A 334 -3.69 17.86 -1.04
N ASP A 335 -3.44 19.14 -1.37
CA ASP A 335 -3.11 20.16 -0.36
C ASP A 335 -4.38 20.95 0.01
N ILE A 336 -4.47 21.41 1.26
CA ILE A 336 -5.52 22.34 1.73
C ILE A 336 -4.87 23.71 1.97
N ASN A 337 -5.26 24.72 1.18
CA ASN A 337 -4.81 26.11 1.37
C ASN A 337 -5.89 26.94 2.08
N LEU A 338 -5.61 27.41 3.29
CA LEU A 338 -6.53 28.20 4.13
C LEU A 338 -6.53 29.72 3.82
N GLY A 339 -5.65 30.20 2.94
CA GLY A 339 -5.36 31.64 2.77
C GLY A 339 -6.08 32.37 1.63
N ALA A 340 -6.89 31.70 0.81
CA ALA A 340 -7.44 32.28 -0.42
C ALA A 340 -8.97 32.32 -0.42
N GLY A 341 -9.60 33.03 0.52
CA GLY A 341 -11.03 33.45 0.43
C GLY A 341 -12.03 32.40 -0.07
N GLY A 342 -11.82 31.13 0.25
CA GLY A 342 -12.45 29.98 -0.39
C GLY A 342 -11.55 28.75 -0.36
N ILE A 343 -12.14 27.57 -0.59
CA ILE A 343 -11.43 26.29 -0.70
C ILE A 343 -10.71 26.28 -2.05
N GLY A 344 -9.56 26.96 -2.15
CA GLY A 344 -8.73 26.95 -3.34
C GLY A 344 -7.96 25.64 -3.44
N THR A 345 -8.41 24.72 -4.30
CA THR A 345 -7.77 23.44 -4.61
C THR A 345 -6.46 23.67 -5.36
N ALA A 346 -5.35 23.81 -4.64
CA ALA A 346 -4.02 23.66 -5.22
C ALA A 346 -3.52 22.26 -4.90
N THR A 347 -3.97 21.28 -5.66
CA THR A 347 -3.71 19.86 -5.41
C THR A 347 -2.24 19.53 -5.67
N ARG A 348 -1.45 19.17 -4.64
CA ARG A 348 -0.04 18.80 -4.84
C ARG A 348 0.09 17.51 -5.63
N GLN A 349 0.88 17.56 -6.68
CA GLN A 349 1.22 16.40 -7.50
C GLN A 349 2.25 15.51 -6.77
N TRP A 350 1.91 14.23 -6.61
CA TRP A 350 2.87 13.16 -6.30
C TRP A 350 3.95 13.05 -7.39
N PRO A 351 5.22 12.70 -7.07
CA PRO A 351 5.80 12.28 -5.79
C PRO A 351 6.21 13.42 -4.85
N PRO A 352 6.64 13.11 -3.60
CA PRO A 352 7.06 14.08 -2.60
C PRO A 352 7.93 15.21 -3.15
N ARG A 353 7.60 16.45 -2.79
CA ARG A 353 8.66 17.45 -2.66
C ARG A 353 9.53 17.02 -1.49
N VAL A 354 10.73 16.55 -1.78
CA VAL A 354 11.82 16.70 -0.83
C VAL A 354 12.13 18.20 -0.79
N ILE A 355 11.65 18.90 0.23
CA ILE A 355 12.03 20.28 0.49
C ILE A 355 13.52 20.24 0.82
N GLY A 356 14.37 20.44 -0.19
CA GLY A 356 15.81 20.37 -0.01
C GLY A 356 16.67 20.38 -1.27
N LEU A 357 16.33 19.70 -2.38
CA LEU A 357 17.36 19.45 -3.41
C LEU A 357 16.84 19.22 -4.84
N GLU A 358 16.19 20.23 -5.43
CA GLU A 358 16.30 20.63 -6.86
C GLU A 358 15.31 21.79 -7.11
N LEU A 359 15.77 23.04 -7.02
CA LEU A 359 14.99 24.18 -7.52
C LEU A 359 14.95 24.11 -9.05
N GLY A 360 13.94 23.40 -9.57
CA GLY A 360 13.36 23.60 -10.90
C GLY A 360 13.07 25.08 -11.12
N GLN A 361 13.14 25.57 -12.36
CA GLN A 361 12.99 27.00 -12.67
C GLN A 361 11.62 27.59 -12.27
N ASN A 362 10.66 26.76 -11.83
CA ASN A 362 9.28 27.15 -11.52
C ASN A 362 8.63 26.32 -10.38
N ASN A 363 9.33 26.01 -9.28
CA ASN A 363 8.67 25.33 -8.14
C ASN A 363 8.10 23.93 -8.49
N GLN A 364 8.56 23.30 -9.58
CA GLN A 364 8.10 22.01 -10.08
C GLN A 364 8.78 20.85 -9.32
N THR A 365 7.96 19.91 -8.87
CA THR A 365 8.21 18.76 -7.99
C THR A 365 9.26 17.79 -8.52
N GLN A 366 10.08 17.19 -7.64
CA GLN A 366 10.96 16.08 -7.99
C GLN A 366 10.15 14.84 -8.37
N LEU A 367 10.48 14.25 -9.53
CA LEU A 367 9.99 12.94 -9.95
C LEU A 367 11.06 11.88 -9.65
N LEU A 368 10.63 10.74 -9.11
CA LEU A 368 11.46 9.57 -8.84
C LEU A 368 12.15 9.11 -10.13
N ARG A 369 13.40 8.68 -10.07
CA ARG A 369 14.10 8.23 -11.29
C ARG A 369 13.58 6.87 -11.76
N ARG A 370 13.52 5.89 -10.85
CA ARG A 370 12.73 4.67 -11.01
C ARG A 370 11.77 4.53 -9.84
N GLY A 371 10.63 5.20 -9.96
CA GLY A 371 9.51 5.05 -9.01
C GLY A 371 8.58 3.88 -9.31
N LEU A 372 8.88 3.10 -10.36
CA LEU A 372 8.05 2.03 -10.88
C LEU A 372 8.92 0.82 -11.24
N ALA A 373 8.49 -0.36 -10.82
CA ALA A 373 9.06 -1.64 -11.23
C ALA A 373 7.93 -2.65 -11.53
N THR A 374 8.23 -3.72 -12.25
CA THR A 374 7.30 -4.82 -12.51
C THR A 374 7.93 -6.16 -12.26
N ASP A 375 7.13 -7.14 -11.82
CA ASP A 375 7.56 -8.54 -11.73
C ASP A 375 7.07 -9.40 -12.91
N ASN A 376 7.48 -10.67 -12.91
CA ASN A 376 7.06 -11.66 -13.90
C ASN A 376 5.61 -12.15 -13.70
N SER A 377 4.97 -11.79 -12.59
CA SER A 377 3.60 -12.15 -12.25
C SER A 377 2.58 -11.07 -12.65
N ASN A 378 2.99 -10.12 -13.51
CA ASN A 378 2.18 -8.98 -13.95
C ASN A 378 1.75 -8.07 -12.79
N ASN A 379 2.57 -7.87 -11.77
CA ASN A 379 2.36 -6.81 -10.79
C ASN A 379 3.28 -5.64 -11.08
N ALA A 380 2.75 -4.44 -10.93
CA ALA A 380 3.49 -3.19 -10.86
C ALA A 380 3.66 -2.75 -9.41
N TYR A 381 4.87 -2.32 -9.10
CA TYR A 381 5.28 -1.79 -7.81
C TYR A 381 5.57 -0.32 -8.01
N VAL A 382 4.73 0.52 -7.40
CA VAL A 382 4.81 1.97 -7.50
C VAL A 382 5.18 2.47 -6.12
N LEU A 383 6.28 3.21 -6.01
CA LEU A 383 6.49 4.00 -4.79
C LEU A 383 5.31 4.96 -4.65
N THR A 384 4.86 5.27 -3.43
CA THR A 384 3.83 6.27 -3.14
C THR A 384 4.16 7.02 -1.84
N PHE A 385 3.37 8.02 -1.40
CA PHE A 385 3.67 8.68 -0.10
C PHE A 385 3.47 7.73 1.07
N SER A 386 2.46 6.86 0.94
CA SER A 386 2.10 5.92 1.99
C SER A 386 2.95 4.66 2.02
N GLY A 387 3.85 4.46 1.05
CA GLY A 387 4.78 3.33 0.99
C GLY A 387 4.93 2.77 -0.42
N LEU A 388 4.75 1.45 -0.56
CA LEU A 388 4.83 0.74 -1.84
C LEU A 388 3.42 0.31 -2.26
N SER A 389 2.89 0.89 -3.33
CA SER A 389 1.65 0.44 -3.96
C SER A 389 1.92 -0.74 -4.90
N ILE A 390 1.12 -1.79 -4.75
CA ILE A 390 1.23 -3.04 -5.51
C ILE A 390 -0.05 -3.21 -6.32
N VAL A 391 0.07 -3.18 -7.65
CA VAL A 391 -1.07 -3.10 -8.57
C VAL A 391 -0.96 -4.22 -9.60
N SER A 392 -2.01 -5.00 -9.76
CA SER A 392 -2.04 -6.02 -10.81
C SER A 392 -2.27 -5.39 -12.20
N LEU A 393 -1.40 -5.73 -13.14
CA LEU A 393 -1.47 -5.40 -14.56
C LEU A 393 -2.33 -6.40 -15.37
N THR A 394 -2.89 -7.40 -14.70
CA THR A 394 -3.87 -8.28 -15.33
C THR A 394 -5.17 -7.50 -15.48
N PRO A 395 -5.78 -7.46 -16.68
CA PRO A 395 -7.11 -6.89 -16.86
C PRO A 395 -8.09 -7.50 -15.85
N ALA A 396 -8.86 -6.65 -15.18
CA ALA A 396 -9.82 -7.10 -14.19
C ALA A 396 -10.96 -7.86 -14.89
N THR A 397 -11.02 -9.18 -14.71
CA THR A 397 -12.19 -10.00 -15.03
C THR A 397 -12.79 -10.48 -13.71
N GLY A 398 -14.11 -10.31 -13.55
CA GLY A 398 -14.80 -10.68 -12.33
C GLY A 398 -16.06 -9.86 -12.09
N GLN A 399 -16.80 -10.23 -11.05
CA GLN A 399 -17.96 -9.50 -10.56
C GLN A 399 -17.59 -8.75 -9.28
N ALA A 400 -18.27 -7.63 -9.02
CA ALA A 400 -18.12 -6.92 -7.75
C ALA A 400 -18.52 -7.83 -6.58
N PRO A 401 -17.88 -7.67 -5.40
CA PRO A 401 -18.36 -8.30 -4.18
C PRO A 401 -19.83 -7.96 -3.93
N SER A 402 -20.64 -8.93 -3.52
CA SER A 402 -22.06 -8.69 -3.21
C SER A 402 -22.49 -9.42 -1.94
N PHE A 403 -23.31 -8.74 -1.13
CA PHE A 403 -23.89 -9.30 0.08
C PHE A 403 -25.16 -8.52 0.45
N GLN A 404 -25.93 -9.05 1.40
CA GLN A 404 -27.18 -8.46 1.88
C GLN A 404 -27.11 -8.22 3.39
N ALA A 405 -27.90 -7.27 3.89
CA ALA A 405 -27.83 -6.85 5.31
C ALA A 405 -28.14 -8.01 6.29
N ASN A 406 -29.09 -8.89 5.95
CA ASN A 406 -29.44 -10.08 6.74
C ASN A 406 -28.38 -11.19 6.69
N ARG A 407 -27.33 -11.03 5.89
CA ARG A 407 -26.20 -11.95 5.77
C ARG A 407 -24.95 -11.44 6.50
N VAL A 408 -25.09 -10.38 7.27
CA VAL A 408 -24.09 -9.90 8.24
C VAL A 408 -24.55 -10.32 9.62
N VAL A 409 -23.79 -11.23 10.24
CA VAL A 409 -24.21 -11.97 11.42
C VAL A 409 -23.06 -12.08 12.43
N ASN A 410 -23.34 -12.37 13.69
CA ASN A 410 -22.29 -12.75 14.64
C ASN A 410 -21.68 -14.09 14.18
N SER A 411 -20.35 -14.19 14.14
CA SER A 411 -19.66 -15.37 13.64
C SER A 411 -20.02 -16.67 14.36
N PRO A 412 -20.21 -16.69 15.69
CA PRO A 412 -20.53 -17.94 16.39
C PRO A 412 -21.94 -18.45 16.14
N SER A 413 -22.96 -17.59 16.27
CA SER A 413 -24.36 -17.98 16.17
C SER A 413 -24.92 -17.95 14.75
N GLY A 414 -24.27 -17.26 13.81
CA GLY A 414 -24.82 -17.04 12.48
C GLY A 414 -26.09 -16.17 12.47
N THR A 415 -26.34 -15.40 13.54
CA THR A 415 -27.51 -14.53 13.69
C THR A 415 -27.13 -13.06 13.85
N GLY A 416 -27.96 -12.15 13.31
CA GLY A 416 -27.87 -10.71 13.53
C GLY A 416 -28.97 -10.20 14.47
N PRO A 417 -28.97 -8.91 14.87
CA PRO A 417 -27.99 -7.87 14.52
C PRO A 417 -26.63 -8.05 15.22
N VAL A 418 -25.63 -7.23 14.90
CA VAL A 418 -24.27 -7.31 15.46
C VAL A 418 -23.98 -6.15 16.42
N SER A 419 -22.84 -6.16 17.11
CA SER A 419 -22.44 -5.09 18.05
C SER A 419 -20.96 -4.71 17.93
N PRO A 420 -20.56 -3.48 18.34
CA PRO A 420 -19.16 -3.06 18.30
C PRO A 420 -18.26 -4.00 19.11
N GLY A 421 -17.08 -4.31 18.58
CA GLY A 421 -16.11 -5.24 19.18
C GLY A 421 -16.42 -6.71 18.96
N ALA A 422 -17.60 -7.07 18.45
CA ALA A 422 -17.98 -8.45 18.19
C ALA A 422 -17.25 -9.05 16.98
N LEU A 423 -17.09 -10.38 16.99
CA LEU A 423 -16.73 -11.13 15.80
C LEU A 423 -17.95 -11.32 14.90
N ILE A 424 -17.83 -10.88 13.65
CA ILE A 424 -18.89 -10.90 12.65
C ILE A 424 -18.48 -11.69 11.42
N SER A 425 -19.46 -12.29 10.77
CA SER A 425 -19.33 -12.94 9.47
C SER A 425 -20.17 -12.19 8.45
N ILE A 426 -19.56 -11.82 7.33
CA ILE A 426 -20.21 -11.27 6.14
C ILE A 426 -20.31 -12.39 5.13
N LEU A 427 -21.52 -12.82 4.80
CA LEU A 427 -21.78 -13.90 3.85
C LEU A 427 -22.31 -13.33 2.53
N GLY A 428 -21.81 -13.83 1.41
CA GLY A 428 -22.11 -13.25 0.11
C GLY A 428 -21.50 -14.02 -1.05
N GLU A 429 -21.26 -13.31 -2.15
CA GLU A 429 -20.63 -13.83 -3.37
C GLU A 429 -19.49 -12.91 -3.80
N ASN A 430 -18.46 -13.51 -4.43
CA ASN A 430 -17.28 -12.82 -4.93
C ASN A 430 -16.61 -11.93 -3.86
N LEU A 431 -16.67 -12.33 -2.59
CA LEU A 431 -16.26 -11.49 -1.47
C LEU A 431 -14.76 -11.28 -1.42
N ALA A 432 -13.96 -12.34 -1.53
CA ALA A 432 -12.50 -12.29 -1.43
C ALA A 432 -11.84 -13.58 -1.93
N GLU A 433 -10.51 -13.59 -2.01
CA GLU A 433 -9.73 -14.82 -2.12
C GLU A 433 -9.63 -15.53 -0.76
N ALA A 434 -9.43 -16.85 -0.80
CA ALA A 434 -9.30 -17.67 0.41
C ALA A 434 -7.98 -17.36 1.11
N ASP A 435 -8.03 -16.83 2.34
CA ASP A 435 -6.86 -16.43 3.11
C ASP A 435 -7.19 -16.35 4.61
N SER A 436 -6.16 -16.37 5.46
CA SER A 436 -6.29 -16.34 6.91
C SER A 436 -5.20 -15.48 7.54
N ALA A 437 -5.56 -14.65 8.52
CA ALA A 437 -4.61 -13.82 9.24
C ALA A 437 -3.59 -14.67 10.01
N THR A 438 -2.30 -14.38 9.83
CA THR A 438 -1.18 -15.10 10.47
C THR A 438 -0.51 -14.31 11.59
N ALA A 439 -0.91 -13.06 11.81
CA ALA A 439 -0.34 -12.17 12.80
C ALA A 439 -1.42 -11.30 13.46
N THR A 440 -1.08 -10.77 14.64
CA THR A 440 -1.87 -9.72 15.32
C THR A 440 -1.02 -8.44 15.47
N PRO A 441 -1.60 -7.23 15.36
CA PRO A 441 -3.02 -6.94 15.14
C PRO A 441 -3.55 -7.49 13.81
N LEU A 442 -4.83 -7.88 13.77
CA LEU A 442 -5.45 -8.45 12.57
C LEU A 442 -5.31 -7.50 11.36
N PRO A 443 -5.03 -8.01 10.16
CA PRO A 443 -4.80 -7.20 8.98
C PRO A 443 -6.07 -6.48 8.53
N LEU A 444 -5.93 -5.24 8.06
CA LEU A 444 -7.02 -4.46 7.45
C LEU A 444 -7.26 -4.79 5.97
N SER A 445 -6.38 -5.59 5.38
CA SER A 445 -6.55 -6.16 4.04
C SER A 445 -6.08 -7.61 4.03
N LEU A 446 -6.96 -8.49 3.55
CA LEU A 446 -6.75 -9.94 3.53
C LEU A 446 -7.52 -10.50 2.32
N GLY A 447 -6.99 -11.52 1.65
CA GLY A 447 -7.65 -12.10 0.47
C GLY A 447 -7.94 -11.10 -0.66
N GLY A 448 -7.14 -10.04 -0.81
CA GLY A 448 -7.30 -9.02 -1.85
C GLY A 448 -8.47 -8.06 -1.65
N VAL A 449 -9.02 -7.97 -0.44
CA VAL A 449 -10.08 -7.01 -0.10
C VAL A 449 -9.77 -6.21 1.16
N CYS A 450 -10.50 -5.12 1.34
CA CYS A 450 -10.68 -4.47 2.63
C CYS A 450 -12.17 -4.22 2.88
N VAL A 451 -12.56 -4.19 4.15
CA VAL A 451 -13.95 -3.94 4.55
C VAL A 451 -13.99 -2.69 5.42
N THR A 452 -15.02 -1.87 5.23
CA THR A 452 -15.22 -0.63 5.98
C THR A 452 -16.62 -0.56 6.57
N ALA A 453 -16.74 0.05 7.74
CA ALA A 453 -17.99 0.43 8.41
C ALA A 453 -18.05 1.95 8.53
N ASN A 454 -18.92 2.62 7.77
CA ASN A 454 -18.92 4.09 7.66
C ASN A 454 -17.50 4.64 7.39
N GLU A 455 -16.77 4.02 6.45
CA GLU A 455 -15.36 4.30 6.12
C GLU A 455 -14.32 3.98 7.21
N VAL A 456 -14.73 3.45 8.37
CA VAL A 456 -13.79 2.91 9.38
C VAL A 456 -13.34 1.51 8.96
N PRO A 457 -12.03 1.24 8.78
CA PRO A 457 -11.53 -0.08 8.41
C PRO A 457 -11.85 -1.15 9.43
N ILE A 458 -12.26 -2.33 8.96
CA ILE A 458 -12.55 -3.52 9.78
C ILE A 458 -11.38 -4.50 9.69
N PRO A 459 -10.77 -4.90 10.82
CA PRO A 459 -9.76 -5.96 10.84
C PRO A 459 -10.34 -7.32 10.47
N LEU A 460 -9.65 -8.03 9.58
CA LEU A 460 -10.09 -9.28 8.96
C LEU A 460 -9.37 -10.48 9.57
N LEU A 461 -10.10 -11.56 9.84
CA LEU A 461 -9.60 -12.79 10.42
C LEU A 461 -9.43 -13.88 9.36
N ILE A 462 -10.48 -14.14 8.59
CA ILE A 462 -10.52 -15.15 7.52
C ILE A 462 -11.32 -14.58 6.36
N THR A 463 -10.86 -14.83 5.13
CA THR A 463 -11.57 -14.43 3.91
C THR A 463 -11.74 -15.62 2.98
N SER A 464 -12.81 -15.62 2.20
CA SER A 464 -13.08 -16.57 1.12
C SER A 464 -14.05 -15.96 0.09
N PRO A 465 -14.31 -16.63 -1.05
CA PRO A 465 -15.26 -16.12 -2.03
C PRO A 465 -16.68 -15.90 -1.50
N THR A 466 -17.07 -16.58 -0.42
CA THR A 466 -18.44 -16.56 0.10
C THR A 466 -18.58 -16.11 1.56
N ARG A 467 -17.46 -15.90 2.27
CA ARG A 467 -17.45 -15.54 3.69
C ARG A 467 -16.25 -14.68 4.06
N ILE A 468 -16.47 -13.61 4.80
CA ILE A 468 -15.44 -12.82 5.48
C ILE A 468 -15.75 -12.83 6.98
N ASP A 469 -14.82 -13.34 7.78
CA ASP A 469 -14.86 -13.24 9.24
C ASP A 469 -13.95 -12.11 9.69
N ALA A 470 -14.46 -11.25 10.57
CA ALA A 470 -13.83 -10.01 10.93
C ALA A 470 -14.24 -9.56 12.34
N GLN A 471 -13.49 -8.62 12.92
CA GLN A 471 -13.91 -7.96 14.16
C GLN A 471 -14.51 -6.60 13.83
N LEU A 472 -15.80 -6.38 14.14
CA LEU A 472 -16.37 -5.04 14.03
C LEU A 472 -15.64 -4.11 15.01
N PRO A 473 -15.05 -2.98 14.58
CA PRO A 473 -14.24 -2.17 15.47
C PRO A 473 -15.05 -1.66 16.68
N PRO A 474 -14.49 -1.66 17.90
CA PRO A 474 -15.20 -1.28 19.12
C PRO A 474 -15.59 0.19 19.17
N ASN A 475 -15.00 1.03 18.31
CA ASN A 475 -15.29 2.46 18.16
C ASN A 475 -16.35 2.77 17.07
N VAL A 476 -16.92 1.75 16.41
CA VAL A 476 -18.05 1.95 15.48
C VAL A 476 -19.29 2.39 16.26
N GLY A 477 -19.99 3.41 15.77
CA GLY A 477 -21.24 3.90 16.36
C GLY A 477 -22.38 2.88 16.27
N THR A 478 -23.32 2.94 17.20
CA THR A 478 -24.56 2.15 17.18
C THR A 478 -25.60 2.74 16.23
N GLY A 479 -26.56 1.92 15.79
CA GLY A 479 -27.63 2.30 14.86
C GLY A 479 -27.34 1.80 13.45
N ARG A 480 -27.71 2.59 12.44
CA ARG A 480 -27.47 2.24 11.03
C ARG A 480 -26.01 2.50 10.65
N VAL A 481 -25.32 1.43 10.28
CA VAL A 481 -23.92 1.47 9.80
C VAL A 481 -23.87 0.90 8.39
N VAL A 482 -23.20 1.60 7.48
CA VAL A 482 -23.03 1.16 6.09
C VAL A 482 -21.73 0.36 5.99
N LEU A 483 -21.85 -0.90 5.60
CA LEU A 483 -20.73 -1.76 5.26
C LEU A 483 -20.44 -1.72 3.77
N THR A 484 -19.15 -1.69 3.43
CA THR A 484 -18.68 -1.79 2.04
C THR A 484 -17.48 -2.73 1.99
N VAL A 485 -17.52 -3.71 1.07
CA VAL A 485 -16.41 -4.60 0.75
C VAL A 485 -15.76 -4.10 -0.54
N ARG A 486 -14.47 -3.77 -0.50
CA ARG A 486 -13.72 -3.22 -1.64
C ARG A 486 -12.67 -4.22 -2.10
N SER A 487 -12.75 -4.64 -3.36
CA SER A 487 -11.74 -5.50 -3.99
C SER A 487 -10.60 -4.66 -4.52
N THR A 488 -9.42 -4.79 -3.90
CA THR A 488 -8.21 -4.11 -4.36
C THR A 488 -7.65 -4.74 -5.63
N ARG A 489 -7.98 -6.01 -5.91
CA ARG A 489 -7.61 -6.69 -7.16
C ARG A 489 -8.42 -6.19 -8.35
N LEU A 490 -9.74 -6.06 -8.20
CA LEU A 490 -10.65 -5.71 -9.31
C LEU A 490 -10.86 -4.20 -9.45
N GLY A 491 -10.67 -3.42 -8.38
CA GLY A 491 -11.04 -1.99 -8.39
C GLY A 491 -12.55 -1.85 -8.44
N MET A 492 -13.23 -2.67 -7.64
CA MET A 492 -14.68 -2.71 -7.56
C MET A 492 -15.08 -2.78 -6.09
N ALA A 493 -16.21 -2.19 -5.75
CA ALA A 493 -16.80 -2.27 -4.42
C ALA A 493 -18.19 -2.89 -4.50
N SER A 494 -18.61 -3.50 -3.40
CA SER A 494 -20.02 -3.81 -3.19
C SER A 494 -20.87 -2.54 -3.17
N ALA A 495 -22.18 -2.69 -3.33
CA ALA A 495 -23.09 -1.65 -2.86
C ALA A 495 -22.85 -1.39 -1.36
N GLY A 496 -23.10 -0.16 -0.90
CA GLY A 496 -23.13 0.14 0.53
C GLY A 496 -24.32 -0.54 1.19
N VAL A 497 -24.07 -1.49 2.08
CA VAL A 497 -25.12 -2.27 2.75
C VAL A 497 -25.35 -1.73 4.16
N ALA A 498 -26.50 -1.13 4.40
CA ALA A 498 -26.87 -0.65 5.73
C ALA A 498 -27.29 -1.81 6.64
N ILE A 499 -26.55 -2.01 7.74
CA ILE A 499 -26.85 -2.97 8.80
C ILE A 499 -27.26 -2.25 10.09
N GLN A 500 -27.95 -2.97 10.96
CA GLN A 500 -28.22 -2.51 12.32
C GLN A 500 -27.10 -2.99 13.26
N VAL A 501 -26.53 -2.04 14.00
CA VAL A 501 -25.51 -2.28 15.03
C VAL A 501 -26.10 -1.91 16.38
N ASN A 502 -26.28 -2.90 17.24
CA ASN A 502 -26.78 -2.71 18.60
C ASN A 502 -25.62 -2.41 19.55
N THR A 503 -25.94 -1.80 20.71
CA THR A 503 -24.94 -1.58 21.77
C THR A 503 -24.33 -2.87 22.30
N ALA A 504 -25.13 -3.95 22.33
CA ALA A 504 -24.71 -5.31 22.62
C ALA A 504 -25.52 -6.29 21.76
N SER A 505 -24.90 -7.39 21.36
CA SER A 505 -25.53 -8.53 20.68
C SER A 505 -24.79 -9.81 21.11
N PRO A 506 -25.09 -10.34 22.31
CA PRO A 506 -24.37 -11.50 22.84
C PRO A 506 -24.52 -12.70 21.92
N SER A 507 -23.40 -13.36 21.61
CA SER A 507 -23.38 -14.59 20.81
C SER A 507 -22.40 -15.57 21.45
N LEU A 508 -22.88 -16.79 21.71
CA LEU A 508 -22.09 -17.82 22.39
C LEU A 508 -21.25 -18.58 21.36
N PHE A 509 -19.99 -18.83 21.69
CA PHE A 509 -19.22 -19.85 20.97
C PHE A 509 -19.80 -21.21 21.31
N SER A 510 -19.92 -22.08 20.31
CA SER A 510 -20.40 -23.44 20.48
C SER A 510 -19.64 -24.41 19.59
N MET A 511 -19.76 -25.68 19.93
CA MET A 511 -19.23 -26.81 19.16
C MET A 511 -20.29 -27.88 19.04
N ASP A 512 -20.29 -28.57 17.90
CA ASP A 512 -21.15 -29.72 17.68
C ASP A 512 -20.56 -30.93 18.41
N ILE A 513 -21.29 -31.46 19.38
CA ILE A 513 -20.95 -32.69 20.10
C ILE A 513 -22.19 -33.56 20.07
N ASP A 514 -22.08 -34.71 19.42
CA ASP A 514 -23.15 -35.70 19.23
C ASP A 514 -24.42 -35.13 18.57
N GLY A 515 -24.26 -34.21 17.62
CA GLY A 515 -25.37 -33.56 16.92
C GLY A 515 -26.07 -32.47 17.74
N GLN A 516 -25.49 -32.08 18.88
CA GLN A 516 -25.98 -30.99 19.72
C GLN A 516 -24.95 -29.87 19.78
N GLN A 517 -25.41 -28.63 19.59
CA GLN A 517 -24.57 -27.45 19.81
C GLN A 517 -24.37 -27.26 21.32
N ARG A 518 -23.15 -27.48 21.79
CA ARG A 518 -22.75 -27.24 23.18
C ARG A 518 -22.01 -25.92 23.29
N PRO A 519 -22.34 -25.06 24.27
CA PRO A 519 -21.62 -23.81 24.45
C PRO A 519 -20.16 -24.09 24.83
N ALA A 520 -19.28 -23.16 24.47
CA ALA A 520 -17.91 -23.08 24.97
C ALA A 520 -17.93 -22.69 26.47
N LEU A 521 -18.43 -23.61 27.28
CA LEU A 521 -18.62 -23.52 28.72
C LEU A 521 -17.70 -24.54 29.36
N PHE A 522 -16.77 -24.08 30.17
CA PHE A 522 -15.71 -24.91 30.74
C PHE A 522 -15.72 -24.85 32.26
N HIS A 523 -15.35 -25.95 32.91
CA HIS A 523 -15.09 -25.96 34.34
C HIS A 523 -13.89 -25.05 34.66
N ALA A 524 -14.03 -24.15 35.63
CA ALA A 524 -13.01 -23.14 35.89
C ALA A 524 -11.71 -23.71 36.47
N VAL A 525 -11.76 -24.91 37.06
CA VAL A 525 -10.62 -25.54 37.75
C VAL A 525 -9.66 -26.21 36.76
N ASP A 526 -10.17 -26.89 35.74
CA ASP A 526 -9.38 -27.75 34.85
C ASP A 526 -9.54 -27.41 33.36
N PHE A 527 -10.38 -26.42 33.02
CA PHE A 527 -10.69 -26.00 31.64
C PHE A 527 -11.24 -27.12 30.76
N THR A 528 -11.82 -28.17 31.34
CA THR A 528 -12.55 -29.19 30.60
C THR A 528 -13.93 -28.69 30.20
N LEU A 529 -14.45 -29.17 29.08
CA LEU A 529 -15.75 -28.73 28.55
C LEU A 529 -16.90 -29.37 29.32
N VAL A 530 -17.93 -28.57 29.64
CA VAL A 530 -19.17 -29.05 30.23
C VAL A 530 -19.95 -29.89 29.22
N THR A 531 -20.14 -31.18 29.52
CA THR A 531 -20.80 -32.18 28.66
C THR A 531 -21.69 -33.10 29.50
N PRO A 532 -22.54 -33.97 28.92
CA PRO A 532 -23.35 -34.91 29.72
C PRO A 532 -22.51 -35.91 30.52
N ASP A 533 -21.33 -36.28 29.98
CA ASP A 533 -20.37 -37.17 30.63
C ASP A 533 -19.57 -36.45 31.72
N TYR A 534 -19.37 -35.14 31.57
CA TYR A 534 -18.74 -34.26 32.56
C TYR A 534 -19.60 -33.01 32.79
N PRO A 535 -20.74 -33.16 33.50
CA PRO A 535 -21.72 -32.08 33.65
C PRO A 535 -21.32 -31.13 34.76
N ALA A 536 -21.84 -29.90 34.71
CA ALA A 536 -21.58 -28.95 35.78
C ALA A 536 -22.29 -29.36 37.09
N GLU A 537 -21.58 -29.27 38.19
CA GLU A 537 -22.01 -29.62 39.53
C GLU A 537 -22.37 -28.38 40.36
N ARG A 538 -23.01 -28.63 41.51
CA ARG A 538 -23.35 -27.55 42.45
C ARG A 538 -22.10 -26.90 43.02
N ASP A 539 -22.17 -25.60 43.28
CA ASP A 539 -21.18 -24.86 44.07
C ASP A 539 -19.79 -24.81 43.42
N GLU A 540 -19.72 -24.92 42.08
CA GLU A 540 -18.51 -24.67 41.29
C GLU A 540 -18.59 -23.40 40.44
N TYR A 541 -17.47 -23.06 39.79
CA TYR A 541 -17.35 -21.95 38.85
C TYR A 541 -17.15 -22.46 37.42
N LEU A 542 -17.77 -21.79 36.46
CA LEU A 542 -17.63 -22.09 35.03
C LEU A 542 -17.17 -20.84 34.26
N ASN A 543 -16.41 -21.05 33.19
CA ASN A 543 -15.99 -20.03 32.24
C ASN A 543 -16.78 -20.19 30.93
N LEU A 544 -17.58 -19.18 30.58
CA LEU A 544 -18.37 -19.14 29.35
C LEU A 544 -17.75 -18.16 28.35
N TYR A 545 -17.42 -18.63 27.15
CA TYR A 545 -16.85 -17.81 26.09
C TYR A 545 -17.92 -17.30 25.12
N VAL A 546 -17.91 -15.98 24.88
CA VAL A 546 -18.92 -15.27 24.07
C VAL A 546 -18.31 -14.11 23.30
N THR A 547 -19.04 -13.55 22.35
CA THR A 547 -18.73 -12.28 21.70
C THR A 547 -19.92 -11.31 21.80
N GLY A 548 -19.68 -10.03 21.53
CA GLY A 548 -20.74 -9.02 21.42
C GLY A 548 -21.41 -8.59 22.74
N LEU A 549 -20.69 -8.62 23.87
CA LEU A 549 -21.23 -8.11 25.14
C LEU A 549 -21.31 -6.58 25.23
N GLY A 550 -20.83 -5.87 24.21
CA GLY A 550 -20.81 -4.41 24.15
C GLY A 550 -19.50 -3.80 24.67
N PRO A 551 -19.47 -2.50 25.01
CA PRO A 551 -18.25 -1.79 25.37
C PRO A 551 -17.57 -2.34 26.63
N ALA A 552 -16.24 -2.26 26.65
CA ALA A 552 -15.39 -2.69 27.76
C ALA A 552 -14.36 -1.62 28.15
N SER A 553 -13.92 -1.63 29.42
CA SER A 553 -12.98 -0.66 29.99
C SER A 553 -11.84 -1.35 30.75
N PRO A 554 -10.57 -1.01 30.48
CA PRO A 554 -10.10 -0.06 29.45
C PRO A 554 -10.35 -0.56 28.01
N PRO A 555 -10.52 0.33 27.01
CA PRO A 555 -10.78 -0.07 25.63
C PRO A 555 -9.56 -0.76 25.00
N VAL A 556 -9.81 -1.81 24.23
CA VAL A 556 -8.79 -2.52 23.43
C VAL A 556 -8.92 -2.10 21.96
N PRO A 557 -7.85 -1.66 21.29
CA PRO A 557 -7.90 -1.33 19.86
C PRO A 557 -8.33 -2.52 19.00
N ALA A 558 -9.03 -2.24 17.89
CA ALA A 558 -9.49 -3.26 16.97
C ALA A 558 -8.33 -4.13 16.43
N GLY A 559 -8.58 -5.43 16.29
CA GLY A 559 -7.63 -6.41 15.77
C GLY A 559 -6.54 -6.84 16.76
N GLN A 560 -6.40 -6.19 17.92
CA GLN A 560 -5.39 -6.55 18.91
C GLN A 560 -5.84 -7.71 19.80
N LEU A 561 -4.86 -8.47 20.30
CA LEU A 561 -5.09 -9.43 21.38
C LEU A 561 -5.51 -8.67 22.64
N ASN A 562 -6.54 -9.17 23.31
CA ASN A 562 -6.96 -8.66 24.60
C ASN A 562 -5.82 -8.81 25.63
N PRO A 563 -5.50 -7.75 26.41
CA PRO A 563 -4.42 -7.79 27.39
C PRO A 563 -4.81 -8.59 28.64
N SER A 564 -3.81 -9.21 29.29
CA SER A 564 -3.97 -9.84 30.61
C SER A 564 -3.82 -8.87 31.78
N SER A 565 -3.25 -7.68 31.55
CA SER A 565 -3.08 -6.64 32.58
C SER A 565 -2.95 -5.24 31.94
N PRO A 566 -3.79 -4.25 32.33
CA PRO A 566 -5.03 -4.43 33.08
C PRO A 566 -6.06 -5.22 32.26
N VAL A 567 -6.86 -6.04 32.94
CA VAL A 567 -7.99 -6.75 32.30
C VAL A 567 -9.08 -5.76 31.95
N SER A 568 -9.67 -5.90 30.76
CA SER A 568 -10.79 -5.07 30.31
C SER A 568 -12.13 -5.70 30.66
N SER A 569 -12.96 -4.99 31.41
CA SER A 569 -14.26 -5.47 31.91
C SER A 569 -15.42 -4.84 31.15
N THR A 570 -16.51 -5.58 30.94
CA THR A 570 -17.72 -5.04 30.31
C THR A 570 -18.29 -3.89 31.14
N THR A 571 -18.75 -2.82 30.49
CA THR A 571 -19.32 -1.66 31.20
C THR A 571 -20.82 -1.79 31.45
N GLN A 572 -21.48 -2.76 30.82
CA GLN A 572 -22.90 -3.02 30.95
C GLN A 572 -23.17 -4.27 31.80
N PRO A 573 -24.33 -4.35 32.48
CA PRO A 573 -24.70 -5.54 33.23
C PRO A 573 -24.88 -6.73 32.29
N VAL A 574 -24.31 -7.87 32.69
CA VAL A 574 -24.40 -9.16 32.00
C VAL A 574 -25.09 -10.15 32.93
N THR A 575 -26.08 -10.86 32.41
CA THR A 575 -26.79 -11.93 33.13
C THR A 575 -26.77 -13.20 32.32
N VAL A 576 -26.65 -14.35 32.99
CA VAL A 576 -26.66 -15.67 32.37
C VAL A 576 -27.80 -16.50 32.96
N THR A 577 -28.53 -17.21 32.11
CA THR A 577 -29.49 -18.23 32.54
C THR A 577 -29.16 -19.56 31.88
N ILE A 578 -29.32 -20.66 32.63
CA ILE A 578 -29.20 -22.03 32.10
C ILE A 578 -30.46 -22.79 32.48
N GLY A 579 -31.18 -23.32 31.49
CA GLY A 579 -32.48 -23.95 31.72
C GLY A 579 -33.53 -23.00 32.29
N GLY A 580 -33.40 -21.70 32.01
CA GLY A 580 -34.27 -20.64 32.55
C GLY A 580 -33.97 -20.21 33.99
N VAL A 581 -33.01 -20.84 34.66
CA VAL A 581 -32.59 -20.45 36.02
C VAL A 581 -31.42 -19.47 35.95
N PRO A 582 -31.42 -18.36 36.71
CA PRO A 582 -30.32 -17.39 36.72
C PRO A 582 -29.07 -17.93 37.42
N TYR A 583 -27.91 -17.72 36.80
CA TYR A 583 -26.59 -18.06 37.33
C TYR A 583 -25.86 -16.76 37.71
N PRO A 584 -25.38 -16.62 38.96
CA PRO A 584 -24.62 -15.44 39.37
C PRO A 584 -23.37 -15.23 38.51
N VAL A 585 -23.26 -14.05 37.90
CA VAL A 585 -22.08 -13.64 37.14
C VAL A 585 -21.06 -13.04 38.11
N ILE A 586 -19.88 -13.66 38.19
CA ILE A 586 -18.78 -13.24 39.06
C ILE A 586 -17.93 -12.17 38.36
N SER A 587 -17.68 -12.37 37.07
CA SER A 587 -16.97 -11.40 36.24
C SER A 587 -17.40 -11.53 34.78
N SER A 588 -17.23 -10.44 34.03
CA SER A 588 -17.37 -10.42 32.58
C SER A 588 -16.29 -9.52 31.99
N THR A 589 -15.34 -10.14 31.28
CA THR A 589 -14.12 -9.49 30.81
C THR A 589 -13.78 -9.91 29.39
N LEU A 590 -13.03 -9.09 28.66
CA LEU A 590 -12.37 -9.52 27.43
C LEU A 590 -11.37 -10.64 27.75
N ALA A 591 -11.47 -11.76 27.04
CA ALA A 591 -10.65 -12.95 27.27
C ALA A 591 -9.20 -12.71 26.80
N PRO A 592 -8.18 -12.71 27.69
CA PRO A 592 -6.81 -12.43 27.30
C PRO A 592 -6.28 -13.35 26.21
N GLY A 593 -5.50 -12.82 25.27
CA GLY A 593 -4.92 -13.61 24.17
C GLY A 593 -5.87 -13.90 23.01
N TYR A 594 -7.10 -13.39 23.04
CA TYR A 594 -8.07 -13.49 21.93
C TYR A 594 -8.44 -12.11 21.39
N VAL A 595 -9.00 -12.05 20.19
CA VAL A 595 -9.54 -10.82 19.57
C VAL A 595 -11.06 -10.86 19.63
N GLY A 596 -11.70 -9.86 20.25
CA GLY A 596 -13.17 -9.73 20.26
C GLY A 596 -13.93 -10.82 21.02
N VAL A 597 -13.24 -11.63 21.82
CA VAL A 597 -13.82 -12.68 22.67
C VAL A 597 -13.90 -12.19 24.11
N TYR A 598 -15.00 -12.50 24.78
CA TYR A 598 -15.24 -12.28 26.19
C TYR A 598 -15.29 -13.62 26.92
N VAL A 599 -14.90 -13.60 28.19
CA VAL A 599 -15.12 -14.69 29.14
C VAL A 599 -16.02 -14.19 30.27
N ILE A 600 -17.06 -14.96 30.57
CA ILE A 600 -17.96 -14.74 31.70
C ILE A 600 -17.70 -15.84 32.72
N ALA A 601 -17.25 -15.47 33.91
CA ALA A 601 -17.17 -16.41 35.02
C ALA A 601 -18.53 -16.44 35.73
N ILE A 602 -19.13 -17.63 35.84
CA ILE A 602 -20.42 -17.85 36.50
C ILE A 602 -20.30 -18.85 37.65
N TYR A 603 -21.13 -18.70 38.66
CA TYR A 603 -21.26 -19.65 39.77
C TYR A 603 -22.48 -20.55 39.57
N VAL A 604 -22.36 -21.83 39.86
CA VAL A 604 -23.46 -22.80 39.73
C VAL A 604 -24.30 -22.83 41.03
N PRO A 605 -25.54 -22.32 41.04
CA PRO A 605 -26.28 -22.11 42.27
C PRO A 605 -26.96 -23.38 42.80
N GLY A 606 -27.31 -23.38 44.09
CA GLY A 606 -28.03 -24.49 44.73
C GLY A 606 -29.39 -24.81 44.09
N ASN A 607 -30.08 -23.81 43.54
CA ASN A 607 -31.39 -23.91 42.89
C ASN A 607 -31.32 -24.11 41.35
N ARG A 608 -30.15 -24.51 40.81
CA ARG A 608 -29.96 -24.77 39.38
C ARG A 608 -30.99 -25.76 38.80
N ALA A 609 -31.31 -25.57 37.53
CA ALA A 609 -31.98 -26.60 36.74
C ALA A 609 -31.05 -27.81 36.55
N ARG A 610 -31.62 -29.01 36.45
CA ARG A 610 -30.89 -30.26 36.22
C ARG A 610 -31.34 -30.90 34.92
N GLY A 611 -30.40 -31.41 34.15
CA GLY A 611 -30.65 -32.05 32.87
C GLY A 611 -29.46 -31.92 31.93
N ASP A 612 -29.43 -32.76 30.90
CA ASP A 612 -28.29 -32.88 29.99
C ASP A 612 -28.35 -31.89 28.80
N ASN A 613 -29.52 -31.29 28.56
CA ASN A 613 -29.80 -30.40 27.43
C ASN A 613 -30.53 -29.13 27.88
N LEU A 614 -29.88 -28.32 28.73
CA LEU A 614 -30.45 -27.06 29.23
C LEU A 614 -29.96 -25.87 28.38
N PRO A 615 -30.84 -25.05 27.80
CA PRO A 615 -30.44 -23.92 26.97
C PRO A 615 -29.68 -22.87 27.79
N VAL A 616 -28.55 -22.41 27.26
CA VAL A 616 -27.75 -21.33 27.84
C VAL A 616 -28.05 -20.02 27.12
N VAL A 617 -28.47 -19.02 27.89
CA VAL A 617 -28.84 -17.70 27.37
C VAL A 617 -28.06 -16.63 28.11
N VAL A 618 -27.38 -15.78 27.35
CA VAL A 618 -26.66 -14.60 27.85
C VAL A 618 -27.45 -13.36 27.47
N THR A 619 -27.61 -12.45 28.42
CA THR A 619 -28.22 -11.13 28.18
C THR A 619 -27.23 -10.05 28.60
N ALA A 620 -26.96 -9.11 27.70
CA ALA A 620 -26.12 -7.94 27.96
C ALA A 620 -26.79 -6.71 27.36
N GLY A 621 -26.78 -5.58 28.07
CA GLY A 621 -27.39 -4.35 27.56
C GLY A 621 -28.88 -4.45 27.25
N GLY A 622 -29.60 -5.37 27.90
CA GLY A 622 -31.01 -5.67 27.63
C GLY A 622 -31.26 -6.54 26.37
N VAL A 623 -30.22 -7.00 25.68
CA VAL A 623 -30.32 -7.86 24.49
C VAL A 623 -29.89 -9.29 24.83
N SER A 624 -30.71 -10.26 24.43
CA SER A 624 -30.47 -11.69 24.66
C SER A 624 -29.80 -12.36 23.44
N SER A 625 -28.96 -13.37 23.67
CA SER A 625 -28.39 -14.24 22.64
C SER A 625 -29.42 -15.10 21.88
N GLY A 626 -30.70 -15.07 22.29
CA GLY A 626 -31.79 -15.84 21.71
C GLY A 626 -31.96 -17.22 22.37
N THR A 627 -33.18 -17.76 22.32
CA THR A 627 -33.55 -19.08 22.88
C THR A 627 -33.71 -20.16 21.81
N ASN A 628 -34.01 -19.77 20.57
CA ASN A 628 -34.19 -20.71 19.47
C ASN A 628 -32.82 -21.21 19.01
N ASN A 629 -32.59 -22.53 19.07
CA ASN A 629 -31.30 -23.18 18.82
C ASN A 629 -30.17 -22.68 19.75
N ALA A 630 -30.51 -22.21 20.96
CA ALA A 630 -29.50 -21.88 21.96
C ALA A 630 -28.63 -23.11 22.28
N PRO A 631 -27.30 -22.97 22.39
CA PRO A 631 -26.45 -24.08 22.79
C PRO A 631 -26.89 -24.63 24.15
N VAL A 632 -26.83 -25.96 24.28
CA VAL A 632 -27.32 -26.67 25.47
C VAL A 632 -26.17 -27.20 26.32
N ALA A 633 -26.28 -27.00 27.64
CA ALA A 633 -25.33 -27.47 28.63
C ALA A 633 -25.95 -28.58 29.50
N ALA A 634 -25.09 -29.42 30.07
CA ALA A 634 -25.48 -30.45 31.02
C ALA A 634 -25.16 -30.01 32.46
N ILE A 635 -26.16 -30.06 33.34
CA ILE A 635 -26.05 -29.63 34.75
C ILE A 635 -26.67 -30.71 35.66
N ARG A 636 -26.01 -31.07 36.76
CA ARG A 636 -26.43 -32.14 37.70
C ARG A 636 -26.91 -31.65 39.04
#